data_AF-A0A7V9AWB7-F1
#
_entry.id   AF-A0A7V9AWB7-F1
#
_cell.length_a   1.000
_cell.length_b   1.000
_cell.length_c   1.000
_cell.angle_alpha   90.00
_cell.angle_beta   90.00
_cell.angle_gamma   90.00
#
_symmetry.space_group_name_H-M   'P 1'
#
loop_
_entity.id
_entity.type
_entity.pdbx_description
1 polymer ?
#
loop_
_entity_poly.entity_id
_entity_poly.type
_entity_poly.pdbx_seq_one_letter_code
_entity_poly.pdbx_strand_id
1 'polypeptide(L)'
;MIHGEVLTRVIERPVDREPDGPMPRREWLVTNGLGGYASGTVAGVVTRRYHGLLIASLPAPLGRVVMLNHLLERVRIAGGETLWLGDEDEVAGPNAADRAGHLAEFRLELGLPVWRYAFGGIEIEKRVLMPHGQNTVHVRYRLVRGSRPVRLTLRPSVHFRSYEAPVNASASLVYSVTAREHRYEVCATSEWPTLRMLMHGSGAALTLDAKGNGEVPYAMEALRGYEGVGSLWSPGYFRADLLPGETATLVASSEPWDLVGALHPADAQAAEIDRRQRLLALAGRAAETTLEAELVLAADQFVITPAGRSEEAARARAAGEEVRTVIAGYHWFTDWGRDTMISLEGLTLSTHRFREAGYILRTFAHYVRDGLIPNMFPDGAREGLYHTADATLWFFHAMERYVRATGEVETLRRLLPTFVEIVRKHLDGTRFGIGVDPSDGLLRQGAEGYQLTWMDAKVDDWVVTPRRGKAVEINALWYNALRLLRTWIDAQGGDAQGIDLAAHANRARESFNRRFWNADAGYLFDVVDGERGDDPACRPNQVFAISLDHPVLDEARWPSVMQIVRDRLLTPVGLRSLAPGHPDYKAKYYGDLRSRDAAYHQGTVWGWLIGPFVDAWLKLYPDDGAGARRLLEGFDQHLSVACVGTISEIFDADAPFVPRGCVAQAWSVAEVLRCLAKTSPR
;
A
#
# COMPACT_ATOMS: atom_id res chain seq x y z
N MET A 1 -12.60 28.99 12.23
CA MET A 1 -11.28 29.16 11.59
C MET A 1 -10.22 29.09 12.66
N ILE A 2 -9.62 27.91 12.85
CA ILE A 2 -8.36 27.77 13.59
C ILE A 2 -7.30 27.85 12.49
N HIS A 3 -6.62 28.98 12.38
CA HIS A 3 -5.42 29.08 11.55
C HIS A 3 -4.27 28.41 12.30
N GLY A 4 -4.28 27.08 12.34
CA GLY A 4 -3.05 26.30 12.50
C GLY A 4 -2.35 26.23 11.15
N GLU A 5 -1.02 26.08 11.15
CA GLU A 5 -0.28 25.74 9.94
C GLU A 5 -0.87 24.44 9.37
N VAL A 6 -1.25 24.47 8.08
CA VAL A 6 -1.78 23.29 7.40
C VAL A 6 -0.64 22.28 7.24
N LEU A 7 -0.84 21.02 7.67
CA LEU A 7 0.14 19.95 7.50
C LEU A 7 0.62 19.89 6.04
N THR A 8 1.89 20.21 5.83
CA THR A 8 2.47 20.38 4.50
C THR A 8 3.85 19.74 4.41
N ARG A 9 4.08 18.92 3.38
CA ARG A 9 5.42 18.47 2.97
C ARG A 9 5.79 19.13 1.65
N VAL A 10 6.86 19.92 1.63
CA VAL A 10 7.28 20.71 0.46
C VAL A 10 8.53 20.12 -0.18
N ILE A 11 8.54 20.06 -1.50
CA ILE A 11 9.70 19.79 -2.35
C ILE A 11 9.88 20.99 -3.26
N GLU A 12 10.84 21.84 -2.93
CA GLU A 12 11.17 23.02 -3.71
C GLU A 12 11.90 22.62 -4.99
N ARG A 13 11.50 23.21 -6.12
CA ARG A 13 12.10 23.01 -7.44
C ARG A 13 12.44 21.54 -7.68
N PRO A 14 11.45 20.63 -7.68
CA PRO A 14 11.70 19.22 -7.83
C PRO A 14 12.43 18.97 -9.16
N VAL A 15 13.73 18.71 -9.07
CA VAL A 15 14.53 18.24 -10.18
C VAL A 15 14.39 16.72 -10.16
N ASP A 16 13.42 16.22 -10.92
CA ASP A 16 13.16 14.78 -10.98
C ASP A 16 14.03 14.04 -12.00
N ARG A 17 14.73 14.77 -12.88
CA ARG A 17 15.75 14.23 -13.79
C ARG A 17 17.15 14.67 -13.36
N GLU A 18 18.05 13.71 -13.11
CA GLU A 18 19.47 14.05 -13.08
C GLU A 18 19.99 14.24 -14.52
N PRO A 19 21.02 15.09 -14.75
CA PRO A 19 21.59 15.30 -16.09
C PRO A 19 22.00 14.00 -16.80
N ASP A 20 22.40 12.98 -16.04
CA ASP A 20 22.80 11.64 -16.52
C ASP A 20 21.84 10.52 -16.06
N GLY A 21 20.71 10.87 -15.45
CA GLY A 21 19.76 9.91 -14.87
C GLY A 21 18.54 9.71 -15.78
N PRO A 22 18.14 8.47 -16.10
CA PRO A 22 17.19 8.25 -17.18
C PRO A 22 15.74 8.68 -16.87
N MET A 23 15.29 8.76 -15.60
CA MET A 23 13.85 8.82 -15.29
C MET A 23 13.48 9.66 -14.05
N PRO A 24 12.28 10.30 -14.05
CA PRO A 24 11.68 10.91 -12.86
C PRO A 24 11.61 9.92 -11.70
N ARG A 25 12.17 10.30 -10.54
CA ARG A 25 12.23 9.40 -9.36
C ARG A 25 11.03 9.53 -8.42
N ARG A 26 10.38 10.70 -8.38
CA ARG A 26 9.31 10.99 -7.43
C ARG A 26 7.93 10.75 -8.03
N GLU A 27 7.10 10.06 -7.26
CA GLU A 27 5.70 9.76 -7.57
C GLU A 27 4.78 10.40 -6.54
N TRP A 28 3.49 10.46 -6.85
CA TRP A 28 2.43 10.92 -5.95
C TRP A 28 1.23 9.98 -6.05
N LEU A 29 0.45 9.86 -4.96
CA LEU A 29 -0.70 8.97 -4.87
C LEU A 29 -1.89 9.69 -4.23
N VAL A 30 -3.08 9.53 -4.82
CA VAL A 30 -4.37 9.89 -4.24
C VAL A 30 -5.30 8.69 -4.36
N THR A 31 -5.95 8.27 -3.28
CA THR A 31 -6.89 7.14 -3.30
C THR A 31 -8.30 7.60 -2.95
N ASN A 32 -9.30 6.79 -3.30
CA ASN A 32 -10.71 7.12 -3.11
C ASN A 32 -11.43 6.26 -2.05
N GLY A 33 -10.72 5.43 -1.29
CA GLY A 33 -11.33 4.54 -0.28
C GLY A 33 -12.14 3.36 -0.86
N LEU A 34 -12.12 3.15 -2.19
CA LEU A 34 -12.72 1.98 -2.85
C LEU A 34 -11.69 0.99 -3.41
N GLY A 35 -10.39 1.30 -3.26
CA GLY A 35 -9.29 0.63 -3.97
C GLY A 35 -8.88 1.33 -5.27
N GLY A 36 -9.68 2.30 -5.75
CA GLY A 36 -9.36 3.14 -6.89
C GLY A 36 -8.38 4.26 -6.51
N TYR A 37 -7.63 4.75 -7.49
CA TYR A 37 -6.58 5.74 -7.24
C TYR A 37 -6.24 6.59 -8.47
N ALA A 38 -5.51 7.66 -8.20
CA ALA A 38 -4.79 8.49 -9.16
C ALA A 38 -3.32 8.50 -8.75
N SER A 39 -2.43 8.30 -9.72
CA SER A 39 -0.98 8.29 -9.49
C SER A 39 -0.21 8.71 -10.74
N GLY A 40 0.95 9.30 -10.53
CA GLY A 40 1.91 9.63 -11.58
C GLY A 40 3.21 10.13 -10.99
N THR A 41 4.10 10.59 -11.87
CA THR A 41 5.32 11.27 -11.44
C THR A 41 5.02 12.72 -11.04
N VAL A 42 5.82 13.29 -10.15
CA VAL A 42 5.73 14.72 -9.78
C VAL A 42 5.94 15.60 -11.00
N ALA A 43 6.85 15.23 -11.89
CA ALA A 43 7.10 15.89 -13.17
C ALA A 43 5.95 15.76 -14.20
N GLY A 44 4.98 14.85 -14.02
CA GLY A 44 3.87 14.67 -14.96
C GLY A 44 4.13 13.71 -16.14
N VAL A 45 5.28 13.03 -16.14
CA VAL A 45 5.63 11.95 -17.08
C VAL A 45 4.91 10.66 -16.71
N VAL A 46 4.41 9.94 -17.71
CA VAL A 46 3.88 8.58 -17.57
C VAL A 46 5.02 7.58 -17.75
N THR A 47 5.41 6.87 -16.70
CA THR A 47 6.54 5.91 -16.76
C THR A 47 6.12 4.47 -16.51
N ARG A 48 4.93 4.23 -15.92
CA ARG A 48 4.41 2.91 -15.51
C ARG A 48 3.05 2.63 -16.10
N ARG A 49 2.73 1.35 -16.30
CA ARG A 49 1.37 0.90 -16.68
C ARG A 49 0.32 1.20 -15.60
N TYR A 50 0.77 1.59 -14.42
CA TYR A 50 -0.06 1.88 -13.27
C TYR A 50 -0.31 3.39 -13.06
N HIS A 51 0.29 4.25 -13.88
CA HIS A 51 0.02 5.69 -13.82
C HIS A 51 -1.31 6.01 -14.52
N GLY A 52 -2.05 6.92 -13.90
CA GLY A 52 -3.37 7.34 -14.35
C GLY A 52 -3.95 8.38 -13.41
N LEU A 53 -4.74 9.30 -13.96
CA LEU A 53 -5.54 10.25 -13.17
C LEU A 53 -6.85 9.63 -12.67
N LEU A 54 -7.33 8.55 -13.31
CA LEU A 54 -8.45 7.76 -12.83
C LEU A 54 -8.21 6.28 -13.13
N ILE A 55 -7.81 5.52 -12.10
CA ILE A 55 -7.91 4.07 -12.04
C ILE A 55 -9.13 3.74 -11.19
N ALA A 56 -10.23 3.36 -11.83
CA ALA A 56 -11.50 3.08 -11.16
C ALA A 56 -11.51 1.65 -10.60
N SER A 57 -11.95 1.49 -9.35
CA SER A 57 -12.17 0.18 -8.72
C SER A 57 -13.61 -0.25 -8.94
N LEU A 58 -13.81 -1.31 -9.71
CA LEU A 58 -15.12 -1.75 -10.21
C LEU A 58 -15.42 -3.19 -9.77
N PRO A 59 -16.71 -3.56 -9.65
CA PRO A 59 -17.09 -4.93 -9.34
C PRO A 59 -16.51 -5.97 -10.31
N ALA A 60 -16.30 -7.19 -9.81
CA ALA A 60 -15.95 -8.35 -10.64
C ALA A 60 -16.96 -8.51 -11.81
N PRO A 61 -16.47 -8.79 -13.03
CA PRO A 61 -15.12 -9.24 -13.36
C PRO A 61 -14.11 -8.13 -13.69
N LEU A 62 -14.49 -6.85 -13.63
CA LEU A 62 -13.64 -5.76 -14.14
C LEU A 62 -12.44 -5.47 -13.24
N GLY A 63 -12.63 -5.45 -11.91
CA GLY A 63 -11.58 -5.04 -10.98
C GLY A 63 -11.15 -3.59 -11.20
N ARG A 64 -9.85 -3.29 -11.06
CA ARG A 64 -9.31 -1.96 -11.35
C ARG A 64 -9.08 -1.72 -12.84
N VAL A 65 -9.64 -0.63 -13.35
CA VAL A 65 -9.57 -0.23 -14.77
C VAL A 65 -8.95 1.15 -14.90
N VAL A 66 -7.92 1.28 -15.75
CA VAL A 66 -7.35 2.59 -16.12
C VAL A 66 -8.29 3.26 -17.10
N MET A 67 -8.85 4.42 -16.73
CA MET A 67 -9.86 5.11 -17.54
C MET A 67 -9.37 6.48 -18.05
N LEU A 68 -8.64 7.22 -17.22
CA LEU A 68 -7.97 8.47 -17.64
C LEU A 68 -6.49 8.34 -17.32
N ASN A 69 -5.67 8.21 -18.37
CA ASN A 69 -4.24 7.90 -18.23
C ASN A 69 -3.43 9.18 -17.97
N HIS A 70 -3.71 10.24 -18.72
CA HIS A 70 -2.90 11.44 -18.71
C HIS A 70 -3.70 12.68 -19.13
N LEU A 71 -3.21 13.85 -18.71
CA LEU A 71 -3.66 15.15 -19.22
C LEU A 71 -2.47 15.88 -19.79
N LEU A 72 -2.56 16.21 -21.08
CA LEU A 72 -1.64 17.15 -21.68
C LEU A 72 -2.15 18.57 -21.41
N GLU A 73 -1.36 19.34 -20.67
CA GLU A 73 -1.77 20.59 -20.03
C GLU A 73 -1.02 21.77 -20.64
N ARG A 74 -1.75 22.80 -21.05
CA ARG A 74 -1.18 23.95 -21.74
C ARG A 74 -1.80 25.26 -21.29
N VAL A 75 -0.97 26.26 -21.00
CA VAL A 75 -1.37 27.60 -20.58
C VAL A 75 -0.87 28.61 -21.60
N ARG A 76 -1.80 29.35 -22.23
CA ARG A 76 -1.48 30.44 -23.15
C ARG A 76 -1.69 31.77 -22.46
N ILE A 77 -0.65 32.61 -22.41
CA ILE A 77 -0.71 33.95 -21.83
C ILE A 77 -1.12 34.99 -22.89
N ALA A 78 -1.49 36.20 -22.44
CA ALA A 78 -1.97 37.28 -23.30
C ALA A 78 -0.97 37.70 -24.42
N GLY A 79 0.33 37.47 -24.23
CA GLY A 79 1.37 37.71 -25.24
C GLY A 79 1.45 36.67 -26.36
N GLY A 80 0.60 35.63 -26.33
CA GLY A 80 0.59 34.53 -27.31
C GLY A 80 1.54 33.38 -26.97
N GLU A 81 2.50 33.60 -26.08
CA GLU A 81 3.37 32.55 -25.53
C GLU A 81 2.55 31.44 -24.85
N THR A 82 3.03 30.22 -25.00
CA THR A 82 2.33 29.00 -24.62
C THR A 82 3.26 28.13 -23.80
N LEU A 83 2.86 27.85 -22.56
CA LEU A 83 3.56 26.96 -21.64
C LEU A 83 2.87 25.59 -21.60
N TRP A 84 3.65 24.53 -21.43
CA TRP A 84 3.19 23.20 -21.06
C TRP A 84 3.40 22.96 -19.57
N LEU A 85 2.39 22.41 -18.88
CA LEU A 85 2.54 22.00 -17.48
C LEU A 85 2.90 20.51 -17.47
N GLY A 86 4.15 20.20 -17.09
CA GLY A 86 4.67 18.83 -17.03
C GLY A 86 5.79 18.54 -18.01
N ASP A 87 6.56 17.49 -17.70
CA ASP A 87 7.74 17.04 -18.41
C ASP A 87 7.41 15.88 -19.37
N GLU A 88 8.23 15.75 -20.42
CA GLU A 88 8.20 14.82 -21.57
C GLU A 88 6.94 14.68 -22.42
N ASP A 89 7.23 14.46 -23.71
CA ASP A 89 6.33 14.59 -24.84
C ASP A 89 6.53 13.43 -25.81
N GLU A 90 5.66 12.41 -25.78
CA GLU A 90 5.39 11.55 -26.95
C GLU A 90 3.89 11.47 -27.31
N VAL A 91 3.02 12.02 -26.44
CA VAL A 91 1.58 12.17 -26.74
C VAL A 91 1.31 13.40 -27.64
N ALA A 92 2.16 14.42 -27.64
CA ALA A 92 1.98 15.68 -28.39
C ALA A 92 2.98 15.91 -29.55
N GLY A 93 4.02 15.07 -29.69
CA GLY A 93 5.04 15.16 -30.74
C GLY A 93 6.28 15.99 -30.34
N PRO A 94 7.32 16.08 -31.19
CA PRO A 94 8.61 16.61 -30.78
C PRO A 94 8.57 18.15 -30.64
N ASN A 95 8.54 18.67 -29.42
CA ASN A 95 8.91 20.06 -29.14
C ASN A 95 9.74 20.12 -27.85
N ALA A 96 11.06 20.16 -28.05
CA ALA A 96 12.14 19.94 -27.09
C ALA A 96 12.61 21.19 -26.32
N ALA A 97 11.72 22.13 -25.98
CA ALA A 97 12.08 23.25 -25.11
C ALA A 97 11.73 22.92 -23.66
N ASP A 98 12.77 22.73 -22.84
CA ASP A 98 12.86 22.37 -21.42
C ASP A 98 11.61 22.69 -20.55
N ARG A 99 10.72 21.70 -20.40
CA ARG A 99 9.38 21.84 -19.78
C ARG A 99 9.36 21.68 -18.26
N ALA A 100 10.45 21.20 -17.66
CA ALA A 100 10.59 21.03 -16.21
C ALA A 100 11.01 22.33 -15.48
N GLY A 101 11.60 23.30 -16.18
CA GLY A 101 12.15 24.52 -15.58
C GLY A 101 11.12 25.46 -14.93
N HIS A 102 9.83 25.20 -15.12
CA HIS A 102 8.74 26.04 -14.61
C HIS A 102 8.06 25.48 -13.35
N LEU A 103 8.34 24.23 -12.96
CA LEU A 103 7.80 23.65 -11.72
C LEU A 103 8.60 24.20 -10.53
N ALA A 104 8.03 25.21 -9.89
CA ALA A 104 8.68 25.92 -8.79
C ALA A 104 8.58 25.13 -7.47
N GLU A 105 7.49 24.40 -7.28
CA GLU A 105 7.19 23.69 -6.03
C GLU A 105 6.24 22.52 -6.30
N PHE A 106 6.54 21.39 -5.67
CA PHE A 106 5.56 20.35 -5.39
C PHE A 106 5.38 20.25 -3.88
N ARG A 107 4.13 20.10 -3.42
CA ARG A 107 3.87 19.84 -2.02
C ARG A 107 2.69 18.91 -1.83
N LEU A 108 2.68 18.22 -0.69
CA LEU A 108 1.47 17.61 -0.15
C LEU A 108 0.85 18.57 0.85
N GLU A 109 -0.42 18.93 0.67
CA GLU A 109 -1.20 19.70 1.62
C GLU A 109 -2.28 18.79 2.18
N LEU A 110 -2.22 18.46 3.48
CA LEU A 110 -3.01 17.36 4.08
C LEU A 110 -2.89 16.06 3.26
N GLY A 111 -1.69 15.71 2.80
CA GLY A 111 -1.46 14.51 1.99
C GLY A 111 -2.05 14.56 0.57
N LEU A 112 -2.58 15.70 0.11
CA LEU A 112 -3.07 15.87 -1.26
C LEU A 112 -2.04 16.65 -2.11
N PRO A 113 -1.79 16.21 -3.35
CA PRO A 113 -0.74 16.80 -4.16
C PRO A 113 -1.13 18.17 -4.74
N VAL A 114 -0.20 19.10 -4.62
CA VAL A 114 -0.30 20.46 -5.14
C VAL A 114 0.98 20.83 -5.87
N TRP A 115 0.84 21.36 -7.08
CA TRP A 115 1.95 21.88 -7.87
C TRP A 115 1.83 23.40 -7.99
N ARG A 116 2.96 24.11 -7.90
CA ARG A 116 3.08 25.53 -8.26
C ARG A 116 3.99 25.65 -9.48
N TYR A 117 3.45 26.20 -10.56
CA TYR A 117 4.22 26.54 -11.75
C TYR A 117 4.40 28.06 -11.81
N ALA A 118 5.62 28.53 -12.04
CA ALA A 118 5.94 29.94 -12.15
C ALA A 118 6.65 30.24 -13.49
N PHE A 119 6.09 31.13 -14.30
CA PHE A 119 6.69 31.58 -15.56
C PHE A 119 6.05 32.89 -16.03
N GLY A 120 6.76 33.69 -16.84
CA GLY A 120 6.14 34.82 -17.56
C GLY A 120 5.39 35.83 -16.68
N GLY A 121 5.78 35.97 -15.40
CA GLY A 121 5.10 36.83 -14.42
C GLY A 121 3.76 36.29 -13.89
N ILE A 122 3.41 35.04 -14.19
CA ILE A 122 2.25 34.34 -13.64
C ILE A 122 2.64 33.16 -12.74
N GLU A 123 1.72 32.77 -11.87
CA GLU A 123 1.80 31.55 -11.07
C GLU A 123 0.50 30.74 -11.19
N ILE A 124 0.61 29.48 -11.60
CA ILE A 124 -0.49 28.52 -11.69
C ILE A 124 -0.36 27.50 -10.58
N GLU A 125 -1.44 27.24 -9.86
CA GLU A 125 -1.54 26.13 -8.92
C GLU A 125 -2.41 25.02 -9.53
N LYS A 126 -1.90 23.78 -9.52
CA LYS A 126 -2.63 22.56 -9.89
C LYS A 126 -2.89 21.74 -8.63
N ARG A 127 -4.08 21.16 -8.50
CA ARG A 127 -4.45 20.21 -7.44
C ARG A 127 -5.12 18.98 -8.05
N VAL A 128 -4.85 17.82 -7.47
CA VAL A 128 -5.56 16.57 -7.79
C VAL A 128 -6.21 16.05 -6.51
N LEU A 129 -7.48 15.69 -6.59
CA LEU A 129 -8.21 15.02 -5.52
C LEU A 129 -9.16 13.98 -6.09
N MET A 130 -9.42 12.94 -5.32
CA MET A 130 -10.51 11.99 -5.59
C MET A 130 -11.49 12.08 -4.43
N PRO A 131 -12.78 12.41 -4.66
CA PRO A 131 -13.77 12.39 -3.60
C PRO A 131 -13.85 10.99 -2.97
N HIS A 132 -13.79 10.93 -1.63
CA HIS A 132 -13.85 9.67 -0.91
C HIS A 132 -15.16 8.92 -1.20
N GLY A 133 -15.04 7.64 -1.55
CA GLY A 133 -16.15 6.76 -1.91
C GLY A 133 -16.64 6.90 -3.36
N GLN A 134 -15.88 7.54 -4.26
CA GLN A 134 -16.26 7.71 -5.66
C GLN A 134 -15.12 7.40 -6.62
N ASN A 135 -15.41 6.72 -7.72
CA ASN A 135 -14.50 6.59 -8.87
C ASN A 135 -14.55 7.88 -9.72
N THR A 136 -14.13 8.98 -9.09
CA THR A 136 -14.13 10.34 -9.64
C THR A 136 -12.80 11.02 -9.30
N VAL A 137 -12.22 11.75 -10.26
CA VAL A 137 -11.07 12.61 -10.05
C VAL A 137 -11.42 14.05 -10.42
N HIS A 138 -11.00 15.00 -9.59
CA HIS A 138 -11.06 16.43 -9.88
C HIS A 138 -9.63 16.94 -10.08
N VAL A 139 -9.35 17.53 -11.24
CA VAL A 139 -8.08 18.19 -11.54
C VAL A 139 -8.32 19.69 -11.66
N ARG A 140 -7.91 20.43 -10.64
CA ARG A 140 -8.22 21.86 -10.47
C ARG A 140 -6.99 22.72 -10.74
N TYR A 141 -7.21 23.81 -11.46
CA TYR A 141 -6.21 24.83 -11.79
C TYR A 141 -6.66 26.17 -11.25
N ARG A 142 -5.71 26.96 -10.74
CA ARG A 142 -5.95 28.33 -10.26
C ARG A 142 -4.83 29.25 -10.73
N LEU A 143 -5.21 30.40 -11.28
CA LEU A 143 -4.25 31.50 -11.51
C LEU A 143 -4.03 32.22 -10.18
N VAL A 144 -2.95 31.89 -9.49
CA VAL A 144 -2.62 32.42 -8.16
C VAL A 144 -2.09 33.84 -8.27
N ARG A 145 -1.25 34.09 -9.28
CA ARG A 145 -0.66 35.39 -9.56
C ARG A 145 -0.67 35.65 -11.05
N GLY A 146 -0.99 36.88 -11.45
CA GLY A 146 -0.99 37.33 -12.84
C GLY A 146 -1.81 38.61 -12.99
N SER A 147 -1.50 39.43 -14.00
CA SER A 147 -2.20 40.69 -14.26
C SER A 147 -3.23 40.62 -15.39
N ARG A 148 -3.24 39.52 -16.16
CA ARG A 148 -4.12 39.31 -17.31
C ARG A 148 -4.71 37.89 -17.29
N PRO A 149 -5.88 37.68 -17.91
CA PRO A 149 -6.42 36.33 -18.09
C PRO A 149 -5.48 35.44 -18.88
N VAL A 150 -5.47 34.15 -18.55
CA VAL A 150 -4.75 33.12 -19.29
C VAL A 150 -5.72 32.07 -19.81
N ARG A 151 -5.39 31.42 -20.92
CA ARG A 151 -6.20 30.33 -21.48
C ARG A 151 -5.57 28.98 -21.15
N LEU A 152 -6.29 28.18 -20.37
CA LEU A 152 -5.96 26.80 -20.09
C LEU A 152 -6.51 25.90 -21.20
N THR A 153 -5.72 24.93 -21.64
CA THR A 153 -6.12 23.85 -22.56
C THR A 153 -5.71 22.53 -21.94
N LEU A 154 -6.66 21.59 -21.83
CA LEU A 154 -6.47 20.27 -21.25
C LEU A 154 -6.86 19.20 -22.26
N ARG A 155 -5.91 18.40 -22.73
CA ARG A 155 -6.19 17.28 -23.63
C ARG A 155 -6.13 15.96 -22.83
N PRO A 156 -7.28 15.32 -22.54
CA PRO A 156 -7.29 14.00 -21.92
C PRO A 156 -6.81 12.93 -22.90
N SER A 157 -6.05 11.99 -22.36
CA SER A 157 -5.57 10.80 -23.05
C SER A 157 -6.04 9.57 -22.30
N VAL A 158 -6.62 8.62 -23.03
CA VAL A 158 -7.29 7.44 -22.50
C VAL A 158 -6.81 6.18 -23.21
N HIS A 159 -6.75 5.11 -22.43
CA HIS A 159 -6.60 3.74 -22.88
C HIS A 159 -7.26 2.85 -21.81
N PHE A 160 -8.49 2.44 -22.11
CA PHE A 160 -9.28 1.58 -21.23
C PHE A 160 -8.69 0.19 -21.20
N ARG A 161 -8.24 -0.23 -20.02
CA ARG A 161 -7.73 -1.58 -19.80
C ARG A 161 -7.77 -1.93 -18.32
N SER A 162 -7.73 -3.23 -18.03
CA SER A 162 -7.33 -3.69 -16.70
C SER A 162 -5.96 -3.10 -16.35
N TYR A 163 -5.79 -2.67 -15.09
CA TYR A 163 -4.55 -2.02 -14.65
C TYR A 163 -3.32 -2.95 -14.73
N GLU A 164 -3.51 -4.28 -14.67
CA GLU A 164 -2.45 -5.28 -14.88
C GLU A 164 -2.17 -5.60 -16.35
N ALA A 165 -3.05 -5.21 -17.27
CA ALA A 165 -2.86 -5.52 -18.68
C ALA A 165 -1.65 -4.74 -19.25
N PRO A 166 -0.92 -5.34 -20.22
CA PRO A 166 0.14 -4.65 -20.95
C PRO A 166 -0.31 -3.31 -21.53
N VAL A 167 0.61 -2.36 -21.62
CA VAL A 167 0.31 -1.01 -22.15
C VAL A 167 -0.02 -0.99 -23.65
N ASN A 168 0.27 -2.08 -24.36
CA ASN A 168 -0.07 -2.29 -25.76
C ASN A 168 -1.30 -3.21 -25.96
N ALA A 169 -2.01 -3.61 -24.90
CA ALA A 169 -3.04 -4.64 -24.94
C ALA A 169 -4.31 -4.30 -25.76
N SER A 170 -4.36 -3.17 -26.49
CA SER A 170 -5.63 -2.65 -27.04
C SER A 170 -5.54 -1.97 -28.39
N ALA A 171 -4.77 -2.53 -29.33
CA ALA A 171 -4.73 -2.03 -30.72
C ALA A 171 -6.11 -2.01 -31.45
N SER A 172 -7.21 -2.51 -30.83
CA SER A 172 -8.54 -2.64 -31.42
C SER A 172 -9.68 -1.83 -30.76
N LEU A 173 -9.42 -1.02 -29.72
CA LEU A 173 -10.50 -0.26 -29.08
C LEU A 173 -10.96 0.92 -29.96
N VAL A 174 -12.24 0.92 -30.31
CA VAL A 174 -12.91 2.03 -30.99
C VAL A 174 -13.65 2.87 -29.96
N TYR A 175 -13.25 4.13 -29.83
CA TYR A 175 -13.89 5.08 -28.92
C TYR A 175 -14.99 5.88 -29.61
N SER A 176 -16.08 6.10 -28.90
CA SER A 176 -17.13 7.04 -29.28
C SER A 176 -17.26 8.14 -28.23
N VAL A 177 -17.60 9.35 -28.69
CA VAL A 177 -17.82 10.51 -27.82
C VAL A 177 -19.26 10.95 -27.97
N THR A 178 -20.00 11.00 -26.86
CA THR A 178 -21.33 11.59 -26.80
C THR A 178 -21.25 12.90 -26.03
N ALA A 179 -21.72 13.98 -26.64
CA ALA A 179 -21.82 15.29 -26.00
C ALA A 179 -23.29 15.68 -25.82
N ARG A 180 -23.69 16.00 -24.59
CA ARG A 180 -25.00 16.57 -24.27
C ARG A 180 -24.78 17.81 -23.42
N GLU A 181 -25.00 18.99 -23.99
CA GLU A 181 -24.67 20.26 -23.35
C GLU A 181 -23.20 20.31 -22.92
N HIS A 182 -22.92 20.43 -21.61
CA HIS A 182 -21.58 20.45 -21.02
C HIS A 182 -21.14 19.09 -20.43
N ARG A 183 -21.86 18.02 -20.77
CA ARG A 183 -21.60 16.65 -20.31
C ARG A 183 -21.05 15.82 -21.46
N TYR A 184 -19.88 15.23 -21.26
CA TYR A 184 -19.17 14.47 -22.28
C TYR A 184 -18.94 13.04 -21.81
N GLU A 185 -19.31 12.07 -22.63
CA GLU A 185 -19.14 10.64 -22.35
C GLU A 185 -18.21 10.04 -23.39
N VAL A 186 -17.17 9.35 -22.92
CA VAL A 186 -16.28 8.52 -23.74
C VAL A 186 -16.59 7.06 -23.42
N CYS A 187 -17.03 6.34 -24.45
CA CYS A 187 -17.32 4.91 -24.37
C CYS A 187 -16.37 4.15 -25.29
N ALA A 188 -15.85 3.02 -24.80
CA ALA A 188 -15.26 1.99 -25.64
C ALA A 188 -16.35 0.95 -26.02
N THR A 189 -15.96 -0.26 -26.42
CA THR A 189 -16.86 -1.43 -26.56
C THR A 189 -17.78 -1.57 -25.34
N SER A 190 -18.94 -2.23 -25.50
CA SER A 190 -20.00 -2.31 -24.47
C SER A 190 -19.61 -2.97 -23.14
N GLU A 191 -18.41 -3.56 -23.06
CA GLU A 191 -17.87 -4.23 -21.87
C GLU A 191 -17.20 -3.25 -20.87
N TRP A 192 -16.83 -2.04 -21.31
CA TRP A 192 -16.15 -1.07 -20.47
C TRP A 192 -17.11 -0.02 -19.90
N PRO A 193 -16.88 0.45 -18.67
CA PRO A 193 -17.63 1.57 -18.10
C PRO A 193 -17.45 2.84 -18.93
N THR A 194 -18.49 3.68 -18.94
CA THR A 194 -18.44 5.01 -19.54
C THR A 194 -17.56 5.95 -18.72
N LEU A 195 -16.57 6.58 -19.36
CA LEU A 195 -15.86 7.72 -18.77
C LEU A 195 -16.67 8.99 -19.00
N ARG A 196 -17.12 9.61 -17.92
CA ARG A 196 -17.86 10.87 -17.91
C ARG A 196 -16.91 12.01 -17.59
N MET A 197 -16.96 13.07 -18.38
CA MET A 197 -16.14 14.25 -18.21
C MET A 197 -16.97 15.52 -18.33
N LEU A 198 -16.62 16.50 -17.52
CA LEU A 198 -17.14 17.86 -17.61
C LEU A 198 -16.07 18.84 -17.13
N MET A 199 -16.16 20.09 -17.59
CA MET A 199 -15.21 21.13 -17.23
C MET A 199 -15.96 22.30 -16.57
N HIS A 200 -15.60 22.62 -15.33
CA HIS A 200 -16.01 23.85 -14.66
C HIS A 200 -15.01 24.97 -14.95
N GLY A 201 -15.51 26.17 -15.22
CA GLY A 201 -14.69 27.37 -15.43
C GLY A 201 -15.30 28.31 -16.46
N SER A 202 -14.79 29.55 -16.50
CA SER A 202 -15.21 30.52 -17.49
C SER A 202 -14.82 30.08 -18.90
N GLY A 203 -15.75 30.18 -19.85
CA GLY A 203 -15.51 29.78 -21.24
C GLY A 203 -15.26 28.28 -21.45
N ALA A 204 -15.66 27.44 -20.49
CA ALA A 204 -15.45 26.00 -20.53
C ALA A 204 -16.12 25.35 -21.76
N ALA A 205 -15.33 24.67 -22.59
CA ALA A 205 -15.84 23.92 -23.72
C ALA A 205 -14.88 22.79 -24.13
N LEU A 206 -15.44 21.68 -24.63
CA LEU A 206 -14.69 20.65 -25.35
C LEU A 206 -14.65 21.00 -26.84
N THR A 207 -13.45 20.97 -27.43
CA THR A 207 -13.28 20.93 -28.89
C THR A 207 -12.94 19.51 -29.29
N LEU A 208 -13.78 18.89 -30.13
CA LEU A 208 -13.51 17.58 -30.69
C LEU A 208 -12.38 17.71 -31.73
N ASP A 209 -11.29 17.04 -31.44
CA ASP A 209 -10.07 16.97 -32.25
C ASP A 209 -9.49 15.59 -31.94
N ALA A 210 -10.21 14.56 -32.40
CA ALA A 210 -9.86 13.19 -32.07
C ALA A 210 -8.47 12.89 -32.60
N LYS A 211 -7.60 12.41 -31.72
CA LYS A 211 -6.23 12.02 -32.07
C LYS A 211 -5.92 10.68 -31.43
N GLY A 212 -5.61 9.70 -32.26
CA GLY A 212 -4.84 8.54 -31.83
C GLY A 212 -3.38 8.89 -32.02
N ASN A 213 -2.58 8.91 -30.97
CA ASN A 213 -1.22 9.41 -31.06
C ASN A 213 -0.24 8.46 -30.40
N GLY A 214 0.81 8.14 -31.17
CA GLY A 214 2.16 7.91 -30.70
C GLY A 214 2.38 6.60 -29.95
N GLU A 215 3.52 6.01 -30.22
CA GLU A 215 4.17 5.15 -29.24
C GLU A 215 4.39 6.00 -27.98
N VAL A 216 3.94 5.51 -26.82
CA VAL A 216 4.14 6.16 -25.51
C VAL A 216 5.10 5.28 -24.70
N PRO A 217 6.28 5.80 -24.31
CA PRO A 217 7.29 5.02 -23.63
C PRO A 217 6.97 4.96 -22.14
N TYR A 218 6.70 3.75 -21.66
CA TYR A 218 6.59 3.40 -20.26
C TYR A 218 7.93 2.86 -19.78
N ALA A 219 8.89 3.75 -19.59
CA ALA A 219 10.26 3.36 -19.37
C ALA A 219 10.49 2.52 -18.10
N MET A 220 9.70 2.72 -17.04
CA MET A 220 9.79 1.86 -15.85
C MET A 220 9.25 0.45 -16.13
N GLU A 221 8.31 0.29 -17.06
CA GLU A 221 7.88 -1.04 -17.52
C GLU A 221 8.96 -1.70 -18.38
N ALA A 222 9.58 -0.94 -19.30
CA ALA A 222 10.71 -1.42 -20.10
C ALA A 222 11.88 -1.90 -19.22
N LEU A 223 12.25 -1.11 -18.21
CA LEU A 223 13.30 -1.45 -17.23
C LEU A 223 12.99 -2.72 -16.42
N ARG A 224 11.70 -3.06 -16.26
CA ARG A 224 11.24 -4.26 -15.55
C ARG A 224 11.11 -5.48 -16.46
N GLY A 225 11.36 -5.33 -17.76
CA GLY A 225 11.26 -6.37 -18.78
C GLY A 225 9.84 -6.59 -19.33
N TYR A 226 8.93 -5.65 -19.14
CA TYR A 226 7.57 -5.70 -19.72
C TYR A 226 7.49 -4.90 -21.03
N GLU A 227 6.37 -5.01 -21.74
CA GLU A 227 6.04 -4.13 -22.86
C GLU A 227 6.08 -2.67 -22.40
N GLY A 228 7.11 -1.96 -22.83
CA GLY A 228 7.38 -0.59 -22.42
C GLY A 228 6.89 0.47 -23.40
N VAL A 229 6.10 0.09 -24.42
CA VAL A 229 5.58 1.01 -25.42
C VAL A 229 4.09 0.74 -25.62
N GLY A 230 3.26 1.75 -25.37
CA GLY A 230 1.81 1.68 -25.55
C GLY A 230 1.30 2.75 -26.50
N SER A 231 -0.01 2.91 -26.59
CA SER A 231 -0.64 3.98 -27.38
C SER A 231 -1.79 4.59 -26.61
N LEU A 232 -1.98 5.91 -26.71
CA LEU A 232 -3.12 6.60 -26.10
C LEU A 232 -4.00 7.26 -27.15
N TRP A 233 -5.30 7.26 -26.88
CA TRP A 233 -6.28 7.96 -27.70
C TRP A 233 -6.82 9.17 -26.96
N SER A 234 -7.16 10.23 -27.70
CA SER A 234 -7.70 11.46 -27.15
C SER A 234 -8.96 11.90 -27.91
N PRO A 235 -10.05 12.28 -27.22
CA PRO A 235 -11.27 12.80 -27.88
C PRO A 235 -11.11 14.23 -28.42
N GLY A 236 -10.10 14.96 -27.97
CA GLY A 236 -9.97 16.40 -28.21
C GLY A 236 -9.41 17.12 -26.99
N TYR A 237 -9.74 18.39 -26.82
CA TYR A 237 -9.24 19.18 -25.69
C TYR A 237 -10.32 20.08 -25.10
N PHE A 238 -10.33 20.16 -23.77
CA PHE A 238 -11.06 21.16 -23.02
C PHE A 238 -10.30 22.48 -23.02
N ARG A 239 -11.03 23.59 -23.01
CA ARG A 239 -10.48 24.92 -22.77
C ARG A 239 -11.23 25.62 -21.65
N ALA A 240 -10.55 26.48 -20.90
CA ALA A 240 -11.16 27.41 -19.96
C ALA A 240 -10.27 28.66 -19.86
N ASP A 241 -10.89 29.79 -19.58
CA ASP A 241 -10.18 31.03 -19.27
C ASP A 241 -10.04 31.16 -17.74
N LEU A 242 -8.86 31.59 -17.28
CA LEU A 242 -8.53 31.80 -15.88
C LEU A 242 -8.20 33.27 -15.66
N LEU A 243 -9.07 33.98 -14.95
CA LEU A 243 -8.76 35.29 -14.36
C LEU A 243 -7.97 35.11 -13.05
N PRO A 244 -7.22 36.15 -12.58
CA PRO A 244 -6.52 36.07 -11.31
C PRO A 244 -7.46 35.72 -10.15
N GLY A 245 -7.14 34.67 -9.40
CA GLY A 245 -7.96 34.13 -8.32
C GLY A 245 -9.04 33.13 -8.76
N GLU A 246 -9.42 33.10 -10.04
CA GLU A 246 -10.41 32.13 -10.54
C GLU A 246 -9.82 30.73 -10.71
N THR A 247 -10.73 29.74 -10.76
CA THR A 247 -10.37 28.34 -10.92
C THR A 247 -11.13 27.65 -12.03
N ALA A 248 -10.47 26.70 -12.66
CA ALA A 248 -11.05 25.80 -13.64
C ALA A 248 -10.80 24.36 -13.21
N THR A 249 -11.80 23.48 -13.31
CA THR A 249 -11.69 22.10 -12.83
C THR A 249 -12.23 21.13 -13.87
N LEU A 250 -11.38 20.18 -14.28
CA LEU A 250 -11.82 19.01 -15.03
C LEU A 250 -12.27 17.94 -14.03
N VAL A 251 -13.50 17.47 -14.18
CA VAL A 251 -14.01 16.31 -13.45
C VAL A 251 -14.08 15.15 -14.43
N ALA A 252 -13.50 14.01 -14.06
CA ALA A 252 -13.56 12.77 -14.81
C ALA A 252 -14.02 11.63 -13.89
N SER A 253 -14.96 10.80 -14.33
CA SER A 253 -15.63 9.84 -13.45
C SER A 253 -16.19 8.63 -14.20
N SER A 254 -16.28 7.47 -13.54
CA SER A 254 -17.09 6.33 -14.00
C SER A 254 -18.50 6.31 -13.38
N GLU A 255 -18.77 7.20 -12.42
CA GLU A 255 -20.05 7.29 -11.70
C GLU A 255 -21.16 7.86 -12.59
N PRO A 256 -22.45 7.61 -12.29
CA PRO A 256 -23.55 8.19 -13.05
C PRO A 256 -23.69 9.71 -12.81
N TRP A 257 -24.35 10.42 -13.75
CA TRP A 257 -24.39 11.89 -13.77
C TRP A 257 -25.04 12.55 -12.55
N ASP A 258 -25.95 11.86 -11.88
CA ASP A 258 -26.55 12.32 -10.62
C ASP A 258 -25.49 12.44 -9.52
N LEU A 259 -24.58 11.46 -9.42
CA LEU A 259 -23.47 11.51 -8.47
C LEU A 259 -22.37 12.48 -8.92
N VAL A 260 -22.00 12.47 -10.21
CA VAL A 260 -20.98 13.39 -10.76
C VAL A 260 -21.38 14.85 -10.57
N GLY A 261 -22.66 15.18 -10.73
CA GLY A 261 -23.19 16.52 -10.56
C GLY A 261 -23.62 16.87 -9.13
N ALA A 262 -23.51 15.95 -8.17
CA ALA A 262 -24.05 16.12 -6.82
C ALA A 262 -23.34 17.20 -6.01
N LEU A 263 -22.02 17.36 -6.20
CA LEU A 263 -21.19 18.33 -5.49
C LEU A 263 -20.40 19.18 -6.49
N HIS A 264 -20.43 20.49 -6.29
CA HIS A 264 -19.55 21.39 -7.03
C HIS A 264 -18.08 21.11 -6.61
N PRO A 265 -17.08 21.27 -7.50
CA PRO A 265 -15.69 20.94 -7.18
C PRO A 265 -15.12 21.62 -5.93
N ALA A 266 -15.55 22.86 -5.63
CA ALA A 266 -15.14 23.56 -4.42
C ALA A 266 -15.66 22.88 -3.15
N ASP A 267 -16.90 22.37 -3.17
CA ASP A 267 -17.52 21.68 -2.04
C ASP A 267 -16.91 20.29 -1.85
N ALA A 268 -16.61 19.59 -2.95
CA ALA A 268 -15.88 18.31 -2.90
C ALA A 268 -14.49 18.48 -2.27
N GLN A 269 -13.77 19.56 -2.60
CA GLN A 269 -12.49 19.88 -1.97
C GLN A 269 -12.65 20.21 -0.48
N ALA A 270 -13.64 21.03 -0.12
CA ALA A 270 -13.90 21.38 1.28
C ALA A 270 -14.24 20.13 2.12
N ALA A 271 -15.08 19.24 1.60
CA ALA A 271 -15.46 17.99 2.26
C ALA A 271 -14.25 17.06 2.48
N GLU A 272 -13.36 16.95 1.50
CA GLU A 272 -12.16 16.12 1.64
C GLU A 272 -11.14 16.72 2.63
N ILE A 273 -10.97 18.03 2.65
CA ILE A 273 -10.14 18.73 3.66
C ILE A 273 -10.69 18.46 5.07
N ASP A 274 -11.99 18.65 5.26
CA ASP A 274 -12.68 18.43 6.53
C ASP A 274 -12.61 16.96 6.98
N ARG A 275 -12.73 16.00 6.05
CA ARG A 275 -12.53 14.57 6.34
C ARG A 275 -11.11 14.28 6.84
N ARG A 276 -10.09 14.81 6.16
CA ARG A 276 -8.68 14.60 6.54
C ARG A 276 -8.33 15.25 7.87
N GLN A 277 -8.85 16.45 8.13
CA GLN A 277 -8.71 17.10 9.43
C GLN A 277 -9.38 16.29 10.55
N ARG A 278 -10.55 15.69 10.30
CA ARG A 278 -11.17 14.75 11.25
C ARG A 278 -10.32 13.51 11.51
N LEU A 279 -9.66 12.95 10.50
CA LEU A 279 -8.76 11.82 10.68
C LEU A 279 -7.58 12.18 11.59
N LEU A 280 -6.95 13.34 11.36
CA LEU A 280 -5.89 13.84 12.22
C LEU A 280 -6.40 14.10 13.64
N ALA A 281 -7.57 14.71 13.80
CA ALA A 281 -8.18 14.96 15.10
C ALA A 281 -8.51 13.67 15.86
N LEU A 282 -9.06 12.66 15.16
CA LEU A 282 -9.37 11.36 15.73
C LEU A 282 -8.10 10.66 16.27
N ALA A 283 -6.99 10.76 15.52
CA ALA A 283 -5.69 10.23 15.93
C ALA A 283 -4.97 11.08 17.00
N GLY A 284 -5.56 12.20 17.45
CA GLY A 284 -4.94 13.11 18.42
C GLY A 284 -3.80 13.97 17.84
N ARG A 285 -3.75 14.15 16.52
CA ARG A 285 -2.66 14.81 15.78
C ARG A 285 -3.09 16.09 15.05
N ALA A 286 -4.19 16.73 15.45
CA ALA A 286 -4.78 17.88 14.75
C ALA A 286 -3.89 19.15 14.68
N ALA A 287 -2.90 19.28 15.57
CA ALA A 287 -2.04 20.46 15.69
C ALA A 287 -0.56 20.17 15.39
N GLU A 288 -0.24 19.00 14.82
CA GLU A 288 1.12 18.55 14.60
C GLU A 288 1.54 18.60 13.13
N THR A 289 2.75 19.08 12.86
CA THR A 289 3.45 18.98 11.56
C THR A 289 4.50 17.85 11.58
N THR A 290 4.17 16.75 12.24
CA THR A 290 5.08 15.63 12.52
C THR A 290 4.98 14.53 11.45
N LEU A 291 6.04 13.69 11.37
CA LEU A 291 6.04 12.45 10.59
C LEU A 291 4.80 11.60 10.88
N GLU A 292 4.39 11.52 12.15
CA GLU A 292 3.19 10.82 12.60
C GLU A 292 1.92 11.33 11.92
N ALA A 293 1.73 12.66 11.85
CA ALA A 293 0.55 13.25 11.24
C ALA A 293 0.48 12.93 9.73
N GLU A 294 1.62 12.95 9.03
CA GLU A 294 1.69 12.53 7.63
C GLU A 294 1.32 11.05 7.46
N LEU A 295 1.88 10.18 8.31
CA LEU A 295 1.62 8.75 8.25
C LEU A 295 0.17 8.37 8.64
N VAL A 296 -0.52 9.16 9.47
CA VAL A 296 -1.97 8.99 9.71
C VAL A 296 -2.75 9.15 8.40
N LEU A 297 -2.40 10.13 7.57
CA LEU A 297 -3.05 10.34 6.28
C LEU A 297 -2.61 9.30 5.24
N ALA A 298 -1.37 8.83 5.28
CA ALA A 298 -0.90 7.72 4.46
C ALA A 298 -1.63 6.41 4.81
N ALA A 299 -1.86 6.15 6.09
CA ALA A 299 -2.57 4.96 6.57
C ALA A 299 -4.01 4.89 6.04
N ASP A 300 -4.69 6.04 5.93
CA ASP A 300 -6.04 6.12 5.37
C ASP A 300 -6.12 5.62 3.92
N GLN A 301 -5.03 5.74 3.15
CA GLN A 301 -5.02 5.38 1.74
C GLN A 301 -5.30 3.89 1.50
N PHE A 302 -4.98 3.03 2.46
CA PHE A 302 -5.04 1.58 2.33
C PHE A 302 -6.34 0.96 2.85
N VAL A 303 -7.10 1.66 3.71
CA VAL A 303 -8.36 1.16 4.28
C VAL A 303 -9.49 1.43 3.31
N ILE A 304 -10.07 0.37 2.74
CA ILE A 304 -11.05 0.50 1.65
C ILE A 304 -12.37 -0.21 1.95
N THR A 305 -13.42 0.18 1.24
CA THR A 305 -14.60 -0.67 1.00
C THR A 305 -14.44 -1.34 -0.36
N PRO A 306 -14.30 -2.68 -0.41
CA PRO A 306 -14.05 -3.38 -1.67
C PRO A 306 -15.26 -3.30 -2.60
N ALA A 307 -15.01 -2.97 -3.87
CA ALA A 307 -16.02 -3.02 -4.91
C ALA A 307 -16.41 -4.48 -5.24
N GLY A 308 -17.70 -4.76 -5.44
CA GLY A 308 -18.16 -6.02 -6.01
C GLY A 308 -18.40 -7.20 -5.06
N ARG A 309 -18.26 -7.03 -3.74
CA ARG A 309 -18.67 -8.05 -2.75
C ARG A 309 -20.11 -7.85 -2.30
N SER A 310 -21.04 -7.83 -3.25
CA SER A 310 -22.44 -7.43 -3.00
C SER A 310 -23.14 -8.30 -1.95
N GLU A 311 -22.89 -9.62 -1.95
CA GLU A 311 -23.46 -10.54 -0.93
C GLU A 311 -22.90 -10.26 0.47
N GLU A 312 -21.58 -10.03 0.57
CA GLU A 312 -20.92 -9.68 1.82
C GLU A 312 -21.43 -8.32 2.32
N ALA A 313 -21.50 -7.33 1.45
CA ALA A 313 -22.01 -6.00 1.77
C ALA A 313 -23.46 -6.03 2.22
N ALA A 314 -24.31 -6.84 1.58
CA ALA A 314 -25.70 -7.04 1.98
C ALA A 314 -25.78 -7.67 3.38
N ARG A 315 -24.97 -8.70 3.65
CA ARG A 315 -24.90 -9.36 4.97
C ARG A 315 -24.40 -8.43 6.07
N ALA A 316 -23.30 -7.72 5.83
CA ALA A 316 -22.75 -6.75 6.77
C ALA A 316 -23.79 -5.68 7.11
N ARG A 317 -24.43 -5.09 6.10
CA ARG A 317 -25.51 -4.11 6.29
C ARG A 317 -26.68 -4.66 7.10
N ALA A 318 -27.08 -5.91 6.87
CA ALA A 318 -28.14 -6.55 7.65
C ALA A 318 -27.77 -6.72 9.14
N ALA A 319 -26.48 -6.81 9.46
CA ALA A 319 -25.96 -6.84 10.82
C ALA A 319 -25.64 -5.45 11.41
N GLY A 320 -25.92 -4.35 10.68
CA GLY A 320 -25.53 -3.00 11.08
C GLY A 320 -24.02 -2.73 10.94
N GLU A 321 -23.34 -3.51 10.10
CA GLU A 321 -21.91 -3.47 9.85
C GLU A 321 -21.58 -2.99 8.43
N GLU A 322 -20.29 -2.69 8.22
CA GLU A 322 -19.74 -2.35 6.92
C GLU A 322 -18.64 -3.34 6.54
N VAL A 323 -18.46 -3.56 5.24
CA VAL A 323 -17.32 -4.34 4.74
C VAL A 323 -16.13 -3.40 4.62
N ARG A 324 -15.03 -3.78 5.26
CA ARG A 324 -13.75 -3.08 5.21
C ARG A 324 -12.64 -4.09 4.96
N THR A 325 -11.67 -3.71 4.13
CA THR A 325 -10.44 -4.48 3.90
C THR A 325 -9.27 -3.53 3.70
N VAL A 326 -8.07 -4.07 3.56
CA VAL A 326 -6.84 -3.32 3.36
C VAL A 326 -6.23 -3.67 2.01
N ILE A 327 -6.01 -2.67 1.15
CA ILE A 327 -5.13 -2.85 -0.01
C ILE A 327 -3.69 -2.95 0.50
N ALA A 328 -3.00 -4.06 0.23
CA ALA A 328 -1.66 -4.31 0.72
C ALA A 328 -0.66 -3.25 0.23
N GLY A 329 -0.82 -2.77 -1.01
CA GLY A 329 -0.20 -1.54 -1.44
C GLY A 329 -0.42 -1.16 -2.90
N TYR A 330 -0.04 0.07 -3.20
CA TYR A 330 -0.20 0.68 -4.51
C TYR A 330 1.14 0.74 -5.27
N HIS A 331 1.19 0.28 -6.52
CA HIS A 331 0.02 0.03 -7.38
C HIS A 331 -0.43 -1.42 -7.51
N TRP A 332 0.39 -2.39 -7.09
CA TRP A 332 0.30 -3.76 -7.62
C TRP A 332 -0.66 -4.65 -6.84
N PHE A 333 -0.75 -4.46 -5.53
CA PHE A 333 -1.42 -5.44 -4.69
C PHE A 333 -2.92 -5.16 -4.53
N THR A 334 -3.63 -6.22 -4.18
CA THR A 334 -5.05 -6.23 -3.80
C THR A 334 -5.14 -6.34 -2.27
N ASP A 335 -6.22 -6.88 -1.72
CA ASP A 335 -6.27 -7.19 -0.29
C ASP A 335 -5.69 -8.56 0.03
N TRP A 336 -4.67 -8.54 0.90
CA TRP A 336 -3.90 -9.70 1.33
C TRP A 336 -4.12 -9.93 2.82
N GLY A 337 -4.48 -11.16 3.22
CA GLY A 337 -4.79 -11.48 4.61
C GLY A 337 -3.59 -11.27 5.53
N ARG A 338 -2.40 -11.69 5.10
CA ARG A 338 -1.16 -11.48 5.86
C ARG A 338 -0.90 -10.00 6.12
N ASP A 339 -0.81 -9.20 5.06
CA ASP A 339 -0.57 -7.76 5.13
C ASP A 339 -1.65 -7.05 5.95
N THR A 340 -2.92 -7.46 5.79
CA THR A 340 -4.03 -6.88 6.55
C THR A 340 -3.85 -7.11 8.06
N MET A 341 -3.56 -8.34 8.48
CA MET A 341 -3.43 -8.66 9.91
C MET A 341 -2.19 -8.04 10.55
N ILE A 342 -1.08 -7.95 9.81
CA ILE A 342 0.13 -7.25 10.25
C ILE A 342 -0.15 -5.74 10.37
N SER A 343 -0.82 -5.16 9.36
CA SER A 343 -1.01 -3.71 9.27
C SER A 343 -2.13 -3.18 10.17
N LEU A 344 -3.04 -4.03 10.65
CA LEU A 344 -4.28 -3.64 11.32
C LEU A 344 -4.06 -2.59 12.42
N GLU A 345 -3.10 -2.84 13.33
CA GLU A 345 -2.85 -1.95 14.46
C GLU A 345 -2.35 -0.57 14.00
N GLY A 346 -1.39 -0.52 13.09
CA GLY A 346 -0.86 0.74 12.59
C GLY A 346 -1.90 1.55 11.81
N LEU A 347 -2.66 0.88 10.94
CA LEU A 347 -3.65 1.56 10.08
C LEU A 347 -4.88 2.03 10.84
N THR A 348 -5.33 1.27 11.84
CA THR A 348 -6.65 1.49 12.47
C THR A 348 -6.59 1.75 13.97
N LEU A 349 -5.79 1.02 14.74
CA LEU A 349 -5.79 1.17 16.20
C LEU A 349 -4.96 2.39 16.63
N SER A 350 -3.80 2.59 16.03
CA SER A 350 -2.92 3.75 16.26
C SER A 350 -3.55 5.06 15.77
N THR A 351 -4.57 4.99 14.91
CA THR A 351 -5.33 6.12 14.37
C THR A 351 -6.71 6.26 15.02
N HIS A 352 -7.02 5.44 16.03
CA HIS A 352 -8.30 5.37 16.75
C HIS A 352 -9.53 5.06 15.87
N ARG A 353 -9.32 4.47 14.68
CA ARG A 353 -10.35 3.95 13.78
C ARG A 353 -10.80 2.54 14.20
N PHE A 354 -11.22 2.41 15.46
CA PHE A 354 -11.52 1.12 16.09
C PHE A 354 -12.70 0.39 15.42
N ARG A 355 -13.68 1.13 14.88
CA ARG A 355 -14.83 0.52 14.19
C ARG A 355 -14.39 -0.19 12.93
N GLU A 356 -13.55 0.44 12.12
CA GLU A 356 -12.96 -0.15 10.93
C GLU A 356 -12.10 -1.37 11.26
N ALA A 357 -11.34 -1.33 12.34
CA ALA A 357 -10.57 -2.48 12.82
C ALA A 357 -11.48 -3.71 13.06
N GLY A 358 -12.59 -3.50 13.79
CA GLY A 358 -13.57 -4.54 14.05
C GLY A 358 -14.26 -5.06 12.77
N TYR A 359 -14.59 -4.16 11.83
CA TYR A 359 -15.16 -4.55 10.53
C TYR A 359 -14.20 -5.45 9.74
N ILE A 360 -12.91 -5.09 9.66
CA ILE A 360 -11.89 -5.89 8.97
C ILE A 360 -11.78 -7.29 9.57
N LEU A 361 -11.65 -7.39 10.91
CA LEU A 361 -11.52 -8.68 11.60
C LEU A 361 -12.73 -9.59 11.35
N ARG A 362 -13.95 -9.05 11.39
CA ARG A 362 -15.19 -9.82 11.15
C ARG A 362 -15.36 -10.18 9.68
N THR A 363 -14.96 -9.31 8.75
CA THR A 363 -14.90 -9.63 7.31
C THR A 363 -13.99 -10.84 7.07
N PHE A 364 -12.75 -10.83 7.56
CA PHE A 364 -11.81 -11.95 7.35
C PHE A 364 -12.25 -13.24 8.06
N ALA A 365 -12.88 -13.14 9.23
CA ALA A 365 -13.44 -14.31 9.91
C ALA A 365 -14.46 -15.07 9.06
N HIS A 366 -15.25 -14.35 8.25
CA HIS A 366 -16.24 -14.98 7.37
C HIS A 366 -15.59 -15.88 6.30
N TYR A 367 -14.37 -15.56 5.89
CA TYR A 367 -13.62 -16.29 4.90
C TYR A 367 -12.75 -17.41 5.49
N VAL A 368 -12.83 -17.71 6.79
CA VAL A 368 -12.08 -18.85 7.33
C VAL A 368 -12.56 -20.14 6.70
N ARG A 369 -11.64 -20.89 6.10
CA ARG A 369 -11.89 -22.19 5.49
C ARG A 369 -10.76 -23.15 5.80
N ASP A 370 -11.11 -24.36 6.25
CA ASP A 370 -10.14 -25.39 6.63
C ASP A 370 -9.13 -24.88 7.68
N GLY A 371 -9.56 -23.98 8.56
CA GLY A 371 -8.68 -23.35 9.56
C GLY A 371 -7.71 -22.31 8.99
N LEU A 372 -7.91 -21.82 7.77
CA LEU A 372 -7.06 -20.80 7.13
C LEU A 372 -7.89 -19.56 6.76
N ILE A 373 -7.31 -18.37 6.95
CA ILE A 373 -7.81 -17.16 6.27
C ILE A 373 -7.25 -17.10 4.85
N PRO A 374 -7.90 -16.39 3.90
CA PRO A 374 -7.35 -16.20 2.57
C PRO A 374 -6.04 -15.39 2.62
N ASN A 375 -5.06 -15.82 1.85
CA ASN A 375 -3.82 -15.10 1.60
C ASN A 375 -4.07 -13.82 0.79
N MET A 376 -4.88 -13.89 -0.27
CA MET A 376 -5.22 -12.75 -1.11
C MET A 376 -6.57 -12.94 -1.80
N PHE A 377 -7.21 -11.85 -2.19
CA PHE A 377 -8.29 -11.86 -3.17
C PHE A 377 -7.80 -11.24 -4.48
N PRO A 378 -7.74 -12.00 -5.59
CA PRO A 378 -7.31 -11.47 -6.87
C PRO A 378 -8.26 -10.39 -7.40
N ASP A 379 -7.72 -9.42 -8.13
CA ASP A 379 -8.53 -8.34 -8.70
C ASP A 379 -9.47 -8.90 -9.77
N GLY A 380 -10.71 -8.43 -9.79
CA GLY A 380 -11.76 -8.97 -10.66
C GLY A 380 -12.23 -10.40 -10.33
N ALA A 381 -11.68 -11.06 -9.30
CA ALA A 381 -12.13 -12.38 -8.84
C ALA A 381 -13.13 -12.30 -7.68
N ARG A 382 -13.89 -13.38 -7.46
CA ARG A 382 -14.85 -13.51 -6.34
C ARG A 382 -14.32 -14.34 -5.18
N GLU A 383 -13.36 -15.23 -5.42
CA GLU A 383 -12.85 -16.18 -4.43
C GLU A 383 -11.44 -15.79 -3.97
N GLY A 384 -11.18 -15.98 -2.67
CA GLY A 384 -9.86 -15.82 -2.09
C GLY A 384 -8.98 -17.06 -2.30
N LEU A 385 -7.66 -16.86 -2.33
CA LEU A 385 -6.67 -17.93 -2.39
C LEU A 385 -6.10 -18.20 -1.00
N TYR A 386 -5.91 -19.47 -0.61
CA TYR A 386 -5.62 -19.88 0.78
C TYR A 386 -4.20 -20.46 0.95
N HIS A 387 -3.25 -20.11 0.08
CA HIS A 387 -1.88 -20.64 0.11
C HIS A 387 -0.99 -19.85 1.08
N THR A 388 -1.29 -19.93 2.38
CA THR A 388 -0.55 -19.23 3.44
C THR A 388 -0.55 -20.02 4.74
N ALA A 389 0.61 -20.12 5.39
CA ALA A 389 0.77 -20.81 6.67
C ALA A 389 0.87 -19.84 7.86
N ASP A 390 1.15 -18.56 7.62
CA ASP A 390 1.37 -17.54 8.65
C ASP A 390 0.19 -16.57 8.82
N ALA A 391 -0.55 -16.25 7.75
CA ALA A 391 -1.61 -15.22 7.79
C ALA A 391 -2.67 -15.50 8.88
N THR A 392 -3.09 -16.75 9.03
CA THR A 392 -4.07 -17.15 10.04
C THR A 392 -3.54 -16.97 11.46
N LEU A 393 -2.24 -17.17 11.68
CA LEU A 393 -1.66 -16.96 13.01
C LEU A 393 -1.50 -15.47 13.32
N TRP A 394 -1.23 -14.64 12.31
CA TRP A 394 -1.31 -13.19 12.44
C TRP A 394 -2.72 -12.70 12.79
N PHE A 395 -3.78 -13.43 12.41
CA PHE A 395 -5.15 -13.09 12.81
C PHE A 395 -5.36 -13.15 14.33
N PHE A 396 -4.74 -14.10 15.03
CA PHE A 396 -4.79 -14.14 16.50
C PHE A 396 -4.10 -12.91 17.11
N HIS A 397 -2.94 -12.57 16.57
CA HIS A 397 -2.15 -11.41 17.00
C HIS A 397 -2.92 -10.09 16.78
N ALA A 398 -3.57 -9.95 15.62
CA ALA A 398 -4.40 -8.79 15.30
C ALA A 398 -5.63 -8.67 16.22
N MET A 399 -6.27 -9.80 16.56
CA MET A 399 -7.39 -9.83 17.50
C MET A 399 -6.97 -9.41 18.91
N GLU A 400 -5.84 -9.91 19.41
CA GLU A 400 -5.33 -9.51 20.73
C GLU A 400 -5.05 -8.00 20.78
N ARG A 401 -4.38 -7.47 19.75
CA ARG A 401 -4.10 -6.03 19.65
C ARG A 401 -5.38 -5.20 19.62
N TYR A 402 -6.41 -5.65 18.89
CA TYR A 402 -7.74 -5.02 18.90
C TYR A 402 -8.37 -5.00 20.28
N VAL A 403 -8.44 -6.16 20.95
CA VAL A 403 -9.06 -6.27 22.30
C VAL A 403 -8.30 -5.41 23.31
N ARG A 404 -6.97 -5.42 23.27
CA ARG A 404 -6.14 -4.62 24.18
C ARG A 404 -6.30 -3.12 23.97
N ALA A 405 -6.37 -2.67 22.71
CA ALA A 405 -6.50 -1.25 22.39
C ALA A 405 -7.91 -0.71 22.68
N THR A 406 -8.94 -1.52 22.51
CA THR A 406 -10.35 -1.07 22.55
C THR A 406 -11.10 -1.47 23.82
N GLY A 407 -10.67 -2.52 24.51
CA GLY A 407 -11.46 -3.18 25.55
C GLY A 407 -12.73 -3.87 25.03
N GLU A 408 -12.94 -3.93 23.71
CA GLU A 408 -14.16 -4.42 23.07
C GLU A 408 -14.10 -5.94 22.93
N VAL A 409 -14.85 -6.65 23.79
CA VAL A 409 -14.80 -8.11 23.89
C VAL A 409 -15.90 -8.84 23.11
N GLU A 410 -16.92 -8.15 22.60
CA GLU A 410 -18.00 -8.76 21.81
C GLU A 410 -17.50 -9.30 20.48
N THR A 411 -16.63 -8.57 19.78
CA THR A 411 -16.00 -9.09 18.56
C THR A 411 -15.20 -10.37 18.86
N LEU A 412 -14.39 -10.37 19.93
CA LEU A 412 -13.67 -11.56 20.36
C LEU A 412 -14.63 -12.72 20.70
N ARG A 413 -15.67 -12.46 21.51
CA ARG A 413 -16.65 -13.47 21.92
C ARG A 413 -17.34 -14.12 20.72
N ARG A 414 -17.74 -13.32 19.73
CA ARG A 414 -18.37 -13.81 18.49
C ARG A 414 -17.43 -14.67 17.67
N LEU A 415 -16.14 -14.35 17.66
CA LEU A 415 -15.12 -15.03 16.85
C LEU A 415 -14.38 -16.14 17.59
N LEU A 416 -14.56 -16.27 18.91
CA LEU A 416 -13.89 -17.26 19.75
C LEU A 416 -14.10 -18.71 19.22
N PRO A 417 -15.32 -19.13 18.81
CA PRO A 417 -15.50 -20.47 18.22
C PRO A 417 -14.66 -20.68 16.95
N THR A 418 -14.50 -19.65 16.12
CA THR A 418 -13.66 -19.70 14.91
C THR A 418 -12.19 -19.88 15.26
N PHE A 419 -11.68 -19.20 16.28
CA PHE A 419 -10.30 -19.38 16.74
C PHE A 419 -10.05 -20.78 17.32
N VAL A 420 -11.01 -21.35 18.05
CA VAL A 420 -10.94 -22.75 18.53
C VAL A 420 -10.90 -23.71 17.35
N GLU A 421 -11.75 -23.51 16.34
CA GLU A 421 -11.76 -24.33 15.12
C GLU A 421 -10.42 -24.26 14.37
N ILE A 422 -9.86 -23.05 14.23
CA ILE A 422 -8.55 -22.87 13.60
C ILE A 422 -7.48 -23.69 14.31
N VAL A 423 -7.38 -23.61 15.64
CA VAL A 423 -6.40 -24.39 16.41
C VAL A 423 -6.61 -25.89 16.21
N ARG A 424 -7.86 -26.37 16.26
CA ARG A 424 -8.17 -27.78 15.98
C ARG A 424 -7.68 -28.21 14.59
N LYS A 425 -7.97 -27.43 13.55
CA LYS A 425 -7.55 -27.75 12.18
C LYS A 425 -6.03 -27.78 12.01
N HIS A 426 -5.29 -26.96 12.76
CA HIS A 426 -3.83 -27.04 12.76
C HIS A 426 -3.30 -28.26 13.53
N LEU A 427 -3.97 -28.68 14.61
CA LEU A 427 -3.64 -29.91 15.33
C LEU A 427 -3.91 -31.17 14.49
N ASP A 428 -5.05 -31.22 13.80
CA ASP A 428 -5.44 -32.34 12.93
C ASP A 428 -4.63 -32.38 11.62
N GLY A 429 -4.11 -31.21 11.21
CA GLY A 429 -3.54 -30.97 9.90
C GLY A 429 -4.56 -30.43 8.91
N THR A 430 -4.11 -29.46 8.11
CA THR A 430 -4.92 -28.80 7.07
C THR A 430 -4.20 -28.84 5.71
N ARG A 431 -4.61 -27.96 4.80
CA ARG A 431 -4.10 -27.84 3.43
C ARG A 431 -2.59 -27.63 3.41
N PHE A 432 -1.97 -28.03 2.31
CA PHE A 432 -0.55 -27.77 2.00
C PHE A 432 0.46 -28.29 3.06
N GLY A 433 0.12 -29.40 3.71
CA GLY A 433 0.98 -30.01 4.72
C GLY A 433 1.15 -29.19 6.00
N ILE A 434 0.31 -28.16 6.18
CA ILE A 434 0.26 -27.34 7.40
C ILE A 434 -0.34 -28.20 8.51
N GLY A 435 0.40 -28.40 9.60
CA GLY A 435 -0.10 -29.11 10.76
C GLY A 435 0.93 -29.23 11.87
N VAL A 436 0.47 -29.58 13.06
CA VAL A 436 1.36 -29.83 14.20
C VAL A 436 1.98 -31.20 14.08
N ASP A 437 3.30 -31.27 14.24
CA ASP A 437 4.05 -32.51 14.36
C ASP A 437 3.78 -33.10 15.76
N PRO A 438 3.16 -34.28 15.86
CA PRO A 438 2.79 -34.88 17.14
C PRO A 438 3.99 -35.40 17.92
N SER A 439 5.22 -35.38 17.38
CA SER A 439 6.45 -35.79 18.07
C SER A 439 7.09 -34.66 18.88
N ASP A 440 6.89 -33.40 18.51
CA ASP A 440 7.52 -32.26 19.17
C ASP A 440 6.59 -31.07 19.40
N GLY A 441 5.37 -31.08 18.88
CA GLY A 441 4.39 -30.00 19.06
C GLY A 441 4.65 -28.76 18.20
N LEU A 442 5.62 -28.82 17.28
CA LEU A 442 5.94 -27.74 16.36
C LEU A 442 5.09 -27.82 15.10
N LEU A 443 4.75 -26.66 14.54
CA LEU A 443 3.98 -26.54 13.32
C LEU A 443 4.91 -26.70 12.11
N ARG A 444 4.63 -27.70 11.28
CA ARG A 444 5.28 -27.95 9.99
C ARG A 444 4.39 -27.48 8.85
N GLN A 445 4.99 -27.03 7.76
CA GLN A 445 4.30 -26.64 6.54
C GLN A 445 5.10 -27.03 5.31
N GLY A 446 4.41 -27.22 4.18
CA GLY A 446 5.06 -27.37 2.89
C GLY A 446 4.27 -28.26 1.95
N ALA A 447 4.13 -27.81 0.72
CA ALA A 447 3.64 -28.59 -0.40
C ALA A 447 4.49 -28.28 -1.63
N GLU A 448 4.70 -29.30 -2.46
CA GLU A 448 5.43 -29.15 -3.72
C GLU A 448 4.76 -28.07 -4.59
N GLY A 449 5.58 -27.22 -5.21
CA GLY A 449 5.11 -26.06 -5.98
C GLY A 449 4.55 -24.88 -5.18
N TYR A 450 4.45 -24.93 -3.84
CA TYR A 450 3.92 -23.82 -3.03
C TYR A 450 4.97 -23.17 -2.13
N GLN A 451 4.76 -21.86 -1.93
CA GLN A 451 5.48 -20.99 -1.02
C GLN A 451 4.47 -20.37 -0.02
N LEU A 452 4.56 -20.78 1.25
CA LEU A 452 3.49 -20.54 2.23
C LEU A 452 3.84 -19.52 3.31
N THR A 453 5.10 -19.08 3.37
CA THR A 453 5.57 -18.06 4.32
C THR A 453 5.57 -16.67 3.67
N TRP A 454 5.70 -15.60 4.44
CA TRP A 454 5.87 -14.24 3.88
C TRP A 454 7.08 -14.08 2.94
N MET A 455 8.08 -14.96 3.01
CA MET A 455 9.16 -15.02 2.03
C MET A 455 8.74 -15.88 0.82
N ASP A 456 7.81 -15.37 0.00
CA ASP A 456 7.05 -16.09 -1.05
C ASP A 456 7.45 -15.79 -2.51
N ALA A 457 8.70 -15.39 -2.76
CA ALA A 457 9.21 -15.27 -4.12
C ALA A 457 9.31 -16.62 -4.86
N LYS A 458 8.72 -16.69 -6.06
CA LYS A 458 8.71 -17.87 -6.93
C LYS A 458 8.80 -17.46 -8.41
N VAL A 459 9.70 -18.10 -9.16
CA VAL A 459 9.84 -17.92 -10.62
C VAL A 459 9.54 -19.26 -11.29
N ASP A 460 8.47 -19.31 -12.09
CA ASP A 460 7.97 -20.57 -12.68
C ASP A 460 7.84 -21.66 -11.62
N ASP A 461 8.61 -22.75 -11.66
CA ASP A 461 8.60 -23.79 -10.61
C ASP A 461 9.65 -23.61 -9.52
N TRP A 462 10.53 -22.62 -9.65
CA TRP A 462 11.61 -22.35 -8.70
C TRP A 462 11.13 -21.48 -7.54
N VAL A 463 11.04 -22.08 -6.34
CA VAL A 463 10.87 -21.33 -5.08
C VAL A 463 12.23 -20.78 -4.66
N VAL A 464 12.36 -19.45 -4.62
CA VAL A 464 13.64 -18.76 -4.41
C VAL A 464 14.14 -18.94 -2.97
N THR A 465 13.22 -18.83 -2.01
CA THR A 465 13.48 -19.03 -0.58
C THR A 465 12.63 -20.20 -0.08
N PRO A 466 13.05 -21.45 -0.32
CA PRO A 466 12.30 -22.61 0.14
C PRO A 466 12.38 -22.69 1.66
N ARG A 467 11.23 -22.53 2.33
CA ARG A 467 11.15 -22.53 3.80
C ARG A 467 10.25 -23.65 4.34
N ARG A 468 10.07 -24.71 3.54
CA ARG A 468 9.31 -25.92 3.89
C ARG A 468 9.97 -26.64 5.07
N GLY A 469 9.15 -27.23 5.93
CA GLY A 469 9.57 -27.74 7.23
C GLY A 469 8.96 -26.88 8.33
N LYS A 470 9.72 -26.61 9.39
CA LYS A 470 9.29 -25.84 10.55
C LYS A 470 9.99 -24.47 10.52
N ALA A 471 9.31 -23.45 10.01
CA ALA A 471 9.82 -22.08 9.97
C ALA A 471 9.76 -21.42 11.37
N VAL A 472 10.78 -20.63 11.70
CA VAL A 472 10.96 -20.05 13.04
C VAL A 472 9.81 -19.11 13.45
N GLU A 473 9.36 -18.23 12.56
CA GLU A 473 8.30 -17.26 12.87
C GLU A 473 6.93 -17.91 12.95
N ILE A 474 6.66 -18.93 12.12
CA ILE A 474 5.40 -19.68 12.18
C ILE A 474 5.27 -20.39 13.53
N ASN A 475 6.37 -20.94 14.05
CA ASN A 475 6.35 -21.61 15.35
C ASN A 475 6.27 -20.62 16.52
N ALA A 476 6.89 -19.43 16.39
CA ALA A 476 6.69 -18.34 17.35
C ALA A 476 5.22 -17.87 17.38
N LEU A 477 4.62 -17.68 16.20
CA LEU A 477 3.21 -17.31 16.04
C LEU A 477 2.26 -18.40 16.55
N TRP A 478 2.58 -19.67 16.32
CA TRP A 478 1.81 -20.81 16.81
C TRP A 478 1.76 -20.87 18.33
N TYR A 479 2.93 -20.78 18.98
CA TYR A 479 3.00 -20.68 20.43
C TYR A 479 2.20 -19.48 20.95
N ASN A 480 2.36 -18.31 20.32
CA ASN A 480 1.60 -17.12 20.69
C ASN A 480 0.09 -17.34 20.56
N ALA A 481 -0.39 -17.91 19.45
CA ALA A 481 -1.81 -18.20 19.22
C ALA A 481 -2.41 -19.15 20.28
N LEU A 482 -1.69 -20.21 20.67
CA LEU A 482 -2.12 -21.13 21.73
C LEU A 482 -2.27 -20.42 23.08
N ARG A 483 -1.31 -19.55 23.43
CA ARG A 483 -1.34 -18.78 24.67
C ARG A 483 -2.46 -17.76 24.68
N LEU A 484 -2.65 -17.01 23.58
CA LEU A 484 -3.73 -16.05 23.42
C LEU A 484 -5.10 -16.72 23.51
N LEU A 485 -5.31 -17.82 22.78
CA LEU A 485 -6.58 -18.55 22.82
C LEU A 485 -6.89 -19.05 24.23
N ARG A 486 -5.88 -19.54 24.95
CA ARG A 486 -6.07 -19.95 26.35
C ARG A 486 -6.53 -18.79 27.21
N THR A 487 -5.86 -17.63 27.11
CA THR A 487 -6.24 -16.42 27.84
C THR A 487 -7.66 -15.97 27.51
N TRP A 488 -8.07 -16.01 26.24
CA TRP A 488 -9.42 -15.62 25.84
C TRP A 488 -10.50 -16.57 26.35
N ILE A 489 -10.24 -17.88 26.31
CA ILE A 489 -11.17 -18.90 26.83
C ILE A 489 -11.34 -18.74 28.35
N ASP A 490 -10.24 -18.59 29.09
CA ASP A 490 -10.28 -18.37 30.53
C ASP A 490 -11.04 -17.08 30.88
N ALA A 491 -10.82 -15.99 30.12
CA ALA A 491 -11.47 -14.71 30.35
C ALA A 491 -12.97 -14.69 30.00
N GLN A 492 -13.40 -15.45 28.99
CA GLN A 492 -14.81 -15.50 28.56
C GLN A 492 -15.62 -16.64 29.20
N GLY A 493 -14.99 -17.49 30.02
CA GLY A 493 -15.63 -18.70 30.57
C GLY A 493 -16.02 -19.71 29.48
N GLY A 494 -15.26 -19.73 28.37
CA GLY A 494 -15.51 -20.62 27.23
C GLY A 494 -14.97 -22.04 27.45
N ASP A 495 -15.19 -22.91 26.47
CA ASP A 495 -14.59 -24.24 26.41
C ASP A 495 -13.65 -24.33 25.21
N ALA A 496 -12.45 -24.89 25.43
CA ALA A 496 -11.49 -25.24 24.37
C ALA A 496 -11.92 -26.49 23.57
N GLN A 497 -13.16 -26.96 23.77
CA GLN A 497 -13.75 -28.13 23.13
C GLN A 497 -12.84 -29.36 23.28
N GLY A 498 -12.33 -29.56 24.51
CA GLY A 498 -11.45 -30.67 24.89
C GLY A 498 -9.97 -30.52 24.54
N ILE A 499 -9.54 -29.39 23.94
CA ILE A 499 -8.13 -29.15 23.60
C ILE A 499 -7.35 -28.69 24.83
N ASP A 500 -6.29 -29.42 25.21
CA ASP A 500 -5.36 -28.99 26.26
C ASP A 500 -4.33 -27.98 25.70
N LEU A 501 -4.78 -26.72 25.58
CA LEU A 501 -3.97 -25.62 25.05
C LEU A 501 -2.67 -25.41 25.84
N ALA A 502 -2.69 -25.66 27.16
CA ALA A 502 -1.51 -25.47 28.00
C ALA A 502 -0.45 -26.53 27.71
N ALA A 503 -0.85 -27.81 27.59
CA ALA A 503 0.06 -28.89 27.21
C ALA A 503 0.67 -28.66 25.82
N HIS A 504 -0.15 -28.28 24.83
CA HIS A 504 0.35 -27.97 23.48
C HIS A 504 1.34 -26.80 23.48
N ALA A 505 1.03 -25.71 24.21
CA ALA A 505 1.90 -24.53 24.27
C ALA A 505 3.24 -24.85 24.96
N ASN A 506 3.22 -25.59 26.08
CA ASN A 506 4.44 -25.97 26.80
C ASN A 506 5.35 -26.84 25.93
N ARG A 507 4.76 -27.84 25.26
CA ARG A 507 5.50 -28.73 24.35
C ARG A 507 6.12 -27.96 23.19
N ALA A 508 5.35 -27.06 22.55
CA ALA A 508 5.85 -26.22 21.47
C ALA A 508 7.01 -25.35 21.93
N ARG A 509 6.91 -24.71 23.12
CA ARG A 509 7.98 -23.87 23.69
C ARG A 509 9.26 -24.66 24.00
N GLU A 510 9.14 -25.82 24.63
CA GLU A 510 10.29 -26.68 24.95
C GLU A 510 11.00 -27.17 23.69
N SER A 511 10.23 -27.66 22.71
CA SER A 511 10.78 -28.11 21.43
C SER A 511 11.36 -26.96 20.63
N PHE A 512 10.75 -25.77 20.65
CA PHE A 512 11.27 -24.60 19.98
C PHE A 512 12.68 -24.25 20.49
N ASN A 513 12.83 -24.14 21.81
CA ASN A 513 14.11 -23.80 22.43
C ASN A 513 15.16 -24.91 22.27
N ARG A 514 14.75 -26.16 22.08
CA ARG A 514 15.68 -27.27 21.79
C ARG A 514 16.10 -27.32 20.32
N ARG A 515 15.18 -27.11 19.38
CA ARG A 515 15.41 -27.33 17.94
C ARG A 515 15.94 -26.10 17.21
N PHE A 516 15.43 -24.90 17.51
CA PHE A 516 15.79 -23.70 16.75
C PHE A 516 17.07 -23.02 17.22
N TRP A 517 17.55 -23.28 18.43
CA TRP A 517 18.77 -22.63 18.94
C TRP A 517 20.03 -23.19 18.28
N ASN A 518 20.73 -22.36 17.51
CA ASN A 518 22.05 -22.67 16.98
C ASN A 518 23.12 -22.15 17.96
N ALA A 519 23.63 -23.04 18.80
CA ALA A 519 24.60 -22.68 19.83
C ALA A 519 25.94 -22.16 19.26
N ASP A 520 26.37 -22.70 18.11
CA ASP A 520 27.64 -22.30 17.48
C ASP A 520 27.57 -20.88 16.91
N ALA A 521 26.39 -20.51 16.39
CA ALA A 521 26.19 -19.21 15.76
C ALA A 521 25.65 -18.14 16.71
N GLY A 522 25.07 -18.54 17.86
CA GLY A 522 24.47 -17.64 18.86
C GLY A 522 23.13 -17.03 18.44
N TYR A 523 22.46 -17.61 17.42
CA TYR A 523 21.16 -17.18 16.92
C TYR A 523 20.28 -18.37 16.52
N LEU A 524 19.08 -18.12 15.98
CA LEU A 524 18.15 -19.20 15.61
C LEU A 524 18.35 -19.72 14.18
N PHE A 525 18.23 -21.03 13.97
CA PHE A 525 17.99 -21.59 12.64
C PHE A 525 16.72 -20.95 12.04
N ASP A 526 16.74 -20.61 10.75
CA ASP A 526 15.56 -20.00 10.12
C ASP A 526 14.45 -21.02 9.87
N VAL A 527 14.85 -22.25 9.55
CA VAL A 527 13.99 -23.41 9.34
C VAL A 527 14.64 -24.63 9.97
N VAL A 528 13.87 -25.48 10.63
CA VAL A 528 14.31 -26.80 11.10
C VAL A 528 13.49 -27.91 10.43
N ASP A 529 14.07 -29.10 10.34
CA ASP A 529 13.48 -30.23 9.60
C ASP A 529 13.10 -29.85 8.15
N GLY A 530 13.92 -29.01 7.51
CA GLY A 530 13.75 -28.62 6.12
C GLY A 530 14.22 -29.69 5.14
N GLU A 531 13.99 -29.48 3.85
CA GLU A 531 14.35 -30.43 2.77
C GLU A 531 15.85 -30.78 2.75
N ARG A 532 16.71 -29.87 3.25
CA ARG A 532 18.17 -30.05 3.35
C ARG A 532 18.67 -30.13 4.80
N GLY A 533 17.78 -30.36 5.76
CA GLY A 533 18.06 -30.28 7.19
C GLY A 533 17.77 -28.90 7.77
N ASP A 534 18.45 -28.56 8.87
CA ASP A 534 18.27 -27.30 9.58
C ASP A 534 19.03 -26.16 8.86
N ASP A 535 18.36 -25.05 8.58
CA ASP A 535 18.90 -23.91 7.81
C ASP A 535 19.55 -22.87 8.74
N PRO A 536 20.89 -22.72 8.72
CA PRO A 536 21.61 -21.78 9.57
C PRO A 536 21.62 -20.34 9.05
N ALA A 537 20.89 -20.01 7.97
CA ALA A 537 20.85 -18.66 7.42
C ALA A 537 20.42 -17.63 8.47
N CYS A 538 21.24 -16.58 8.64
CA CYS A 538 20.92 -15.47 9.53
C CYS A 538 19.88 -14.56 8.87
N ARG A 539 18.61 -14.73 9.28
CA ARG A 539 17.44 -14.00 8.76
C ARG A 539 16.70 -13.25 9.89
N PRO A 540 15.88 -12.24 9.55
CA PRO A 540 15.19 -11.43 10.55
C PRO A 540 14.02 -12.15 11.23
N ASN A 541 13.59 -13.31 10.71
CA ASN A 541 12.44 -14.06 11.22
C ASN A 541 12.58 -14.47 12.70
N GLN A 542 13.81 -14.63 13.18
CA GLN A 542 14.10 -14.90 14.59
C GLN A 542 13.58 -13.83 15.56
N VAL A 543 13.41 -12.58 15.10
CA VAL A 543 12.88 -11.47 15.92
C VAL A 543 11.46 -11.77 16.40
N PHE A 544 10.66 -12.50 15.62
CA PHE A 544 9.30 -12.89 16.00
C PHE A 544 9.26 -13.81 17.23
N ALA A 545 10.34 -14.54 17.52
CA ALA A 545 10.43 -15.36 18.71
C ALA A 545 10.48 -14.54 20.01
N ILE A 546 10.75 -13.23 19.91
CA ILE A 546 10.84 -12.26 21.00
C ILE A 546 9.70 -11.23 20.93
N SER A 547 9.35 -10.73 19.74
CA SER A 547 8.49 -9.55 19.58
C SER A 547 7.01 -9.75 19.93
N LEU A 548 6.47 -10.97 19.79
CA LEU A 548 5.06 -11.31 20.01
C LEU A 548 4.64 -11.27 21.48
N ASP A 549 3.36 -11.02 21.79
CA ASP A 549 2.85 -10.89 23.18
C ASP A 549 3.31 -11.99 24.13
N HIS A 550 3.37 -13.22 23.64
CA HIS A 550 3.99 -14.35 24.34
C HIS A 550 5.26 -14.79 23.61
N PRO A 551 6.45 -14.30 24.00
CA PRO A 551 7.72 -14.76 23.45
C PRO A 551 7.92 -16.26 23.67
N VAL A 552 8.30 -16.98 22.62
CA VAL A 552 8.59 -18.42 22.72
C VAL A 552 10.05 -18.67 23.11
N LEU A 553 10.97 -17.77 22.74
CA LEU A 553 12.39 -17.91 23.01
C LEU A 553 12.70 -17.65 24.49
N ASP A 554 13.55 -18.47 25.09
CA ASP A 554 14.06 -18.24 26.44
C ASP A 554 14.78 -16.87 26.54
N GLU A 555 14.43 -16.09 27.56
CA GLU A 555 14.93 -14.72 27.80
C GLU A 555 16.46 -14.63 27.82
N ALA A 556 17.13 -15.65 28.34
CA ALA A 556 18.59 -15.73 28.37
C ALA A 556 19.25 -15.65 26.98
N ARG A 557 18.50 -15.93 25.90
CA ARG A 557 18.99 -15.90 24.50
C ARG A 557 18.66 -14.60 23.78
N TRP A 558 17.79 -13.74 24.35
CA TRP A 558 17.36 -12.50 23.70
C TRP A 558 18.51 -11.53 23.41
N PRO A 559 19.46 -11.28 24.33
CA PRO A 559 20.57 -10.35 24.06
C PRO A 559 21.39 -10.76 22.83
N SER A 560 21.71 -12.05 22.71
CA SER A 560 22.50 -12.61 21.61
C SER A 560 21.79 -12.44 20.26
N VAL A 561 20.52 -12.86 20.19
CA VAL A 561 19.70 -12.72 18.97
C VAL A 561 19.56 -11.25 18.58
N MET A 562 19.20 -10.37 19.51
CA MET A 562 18.98 -8.96 19.23
C MET A 562 20.26 -8.23 18.80
N GLN A 563 21.40 -8.56 19.42
CA GLN A 563 22.70 -8.04 19.00
C GLN A 563 23.02 -8.45 17.56
N ILE A 564 22.85 -9.72 17.21
CA ILE A 564 23.18 -10.22 15.87
C ILE A 564 22.27 -9.62 14.80
N VAL A 565 20.96 -9.53 15.07
CA VAL A 565 20.01 -8.88 14.15
C VAL A 565 20.37 -7.40 13.98
N ARG A 566 20.66 -6.68 15.07
CA ARG A 566 21.08 -5.28 15.00
C ARG A 566 22.35 -5.11 14.17
N ASP A 567 23.36 -5.92 14.43
CA ASP A 567 24.69 -5.70 13.86
C ASP A 567 24.77 -6.18 12.40
N ARG A 568 23.94 -7.17 11.99
CA ARG A 568 24.01 -7.77 10.64
C ARG A 568 22.84 -7.43 9.72
N LEU A 569 21.66 -7.12 10.26
CA LEU A 569 20.44 -6.99 9.47
C LEU A 569 19.82 -5.59 9.51
N LEU A 570 19.94 -4.85 10.60
CA LEU A 570 19.34 -3.53 10.73
C LEU A 570 19.95 -2.52 9.74
N THR A 571 19.07 -1.72 9.14
CA THR A 571 19.39 -0.58 8.27
C THR A 571 18.56 0.63 8.67
N PRO A 572 18.81 1.83 8.11
CA PRO A 572 18.00 3.01 8.39
C PRO A 572 16.51 2.88 7.98
N VAL A 573 16.15 1.91 7.14
CA VAL A 573 14.81 1.77 6.55
C VAL A 573 14.23 0.37 6.73
N GLY A 574 14.69 -0.38 7.73
CA GLY A 574 14.14 -1.70 8.08
C GLY A 574 15.21 -2.77 8.33
N LEU A 575 14.86 -4.04 8.12
CA LEU A 575 15.78 -5.16 8.26
C LEU A 575 16.06 -5.83 6.91
N ARG A 576 17.33 -6.20 6.66
CA ARG A 576 17.72 -7.10 5.57
C ARG A 576 17.05 -8.47 5.75
N SER A 577 16.55 -9.03 4.67
CA SER A 577 15.94 -10.37 4.64
C SER A 577 16.95 -11.52 4.78
N LEU A 578 18.24 -11.25 4.55
CA LEU A 578 19.35 -12.19 4.70
C LEU A 578 20.63 -11.43 5.05
N ALA A 579 21.45 -11.98 5.96
CA ALA A 579 22.69 -11.34 6.37
C ALA A 579 23.75 -11.26 5.25
N PRO A 580 24.51 -10.15 5.16
CA PRO A 580 25.69 -10.07 4.31
C PRO A 580 26.69 -11.19 4.61
N GLY A 581 27.35 -11.66 3.55
CA GLY A 581 28.31 -12.76 3.58
C GLY A 581 27.72 -14.15 3.30
N HIS A 582 26.39 -14.29 3.27
CA HIS A 582 25.77 -15.52 2.78
C HIS A 582 25.91 -15.64 1.24
N PRO A 583 26.18 -16.83 0.67
CA PRO A 583 26.37 -16.99 -0.78
C PRO A 583 25.22 -16.48 -1.65
N ASP A 584 23.98 -16.61 -1.14
CA ASP A 584 22.79 -16.16 -1.85
C ASP A 584 22.48 -14.66 -1.68
N TYR A 585 23.25 -13.93 -0.87
CA TYR A 585 23.02 -12.51 -0.61
C TYR A 585 23.06 -11.67 -1.90
N LYS A 586 22.05 -10.84 -2.09
CA LYS A 586 21.88 -9.89 -3.19
C LYS A 586 21.77 -8.48 -2.63
N ALA A 587 22.74 -7.65 -3.00
CA ALA A 587 22.81 -6.25 -2.57
C ALA A 587 21.71 -5.37 -3.19
N LYS A 588 21.21 -5.73 -4.38
CA LYS A 588 20.30 -4.90 -5.17
C LYS A 588 19.14 -5.73 -5.73
N TYR A 589 17.95 -5.13 -5.72
CA TYR A 589 16.75 -5.65 -6.37
C TYR A 589 16.51 -4.84 -7.66
N TYR A 590 16.95 -5.36 -8.81
CA TYR A 590 16.81 -4.69 -10.10
C TYR A 590 16.82 -5.68 -11.27
N GLY A 591 16.37 -5.20 -12.44
CA GLY A 591 16.36 -5.97 -13.68
C GLY A 591 15.02 -6.63 -13.98
N ASP A 592 15.08 -7.71 -14.76
CA ASP A 592 13.92 -8.51 -15.16
C ASP A 592 13.23 -9.19 -13.96
N LEU A 593 12.08 -9.81 -14.22
CA LEU A 593 11.29 -10.48 -13.17
C LEU A 593 12.13 -11.55 -12.43
N ARG A 594 12.87 -12.38 -13.16
CA ARG A 594 13.68 -13.46 -12.57
C ARG A 594 14.77 -12.93 -11.65
N SER A 595 15.51 -11.88 -12.05
CA SER A 595 16.57 -11.28 -11.23
C SER A 595 16.02 -10.62 -9.99
N ARG A 596 14.86 -9.96 -10.12
CA ARG A 596 14.14 -9.34 -9.01
C ARG A 596 13.65 -10.37 -8.01
N ASP A 597 12.93 -11.40 -8.45
CA ASP A 597 12.40 -12.44 -7.58
C ASP A 597 13.54 -13.21 -6.88
N ALA A 598 14.67 -13.44 -7.56
CA ALA A 598 15.88 -14.02 -6.97
C ALA A 598 16.48 -13.19 -5.82
N ALA A 599 16.26 -11.87 -5.80
CA ALA A 599 16.77 -10.96 -4.77
C ALA A 599 15.75 -10.63 -3.66
N TYR A 600 14.45 -10.86 -3.91
CA TYR A 600 13.33 -10.31 -3.13
C TYR A 600 13.39 -10.59 -1.62
N HIS A 601 13.84 -11.79 -1.25
CA HIS A 601 14.06 -12.18 0.15
C HIS A 601 15.50 -12.66 0.40
N GLN A 602 16.46 -12.20 -0.40
CA GLN A 602 17.86 -12.63 -0.30
C GLN A 602 18.80 -11.46 0.01
N GLY A 603 18.38 -10.53 0.86
CA GLY A 603 19.21 -9.38 1.28
C GLY A 603 18.43 -8.08 1.26
N THR A 604 17.50 -7.94 0.30
CA THR A 604 16.52 -6.85 0.20
C THR A 604 15.96 -6.46 1.57
N VAL A 605 15.91 -5.16 1.84
CA VAL A 605 15.47 -4.60 3.12
C VAL A 605 13.96 -4.43 3.11
N TRP A 606 13.31 -4.86 4.19
CA TRP A 606 11.87 -4.77 4.37
C TRP A 606 11.53 -3.76 5.46
N GLY A 607 10.74 -2.74 5.11
CA GLY A 607 10.41 -1.64 6.01
C GLY A 607 9.59 -2.08 7.23
N TRP A 608 8.57 -2.91 7.02
CA TRP A 608 7.67 -3.35 8.08
C TRP A 608 8.37 -4.12 9.22
N LEU A 609 9.50 -4.78 8.94
CA LEU A 609 10.26 -5.53 9.94
C LEU A 609 10.88 -4.66 11.05
N ILE A 610 10.88 -3.34 10.87
CA ILE A 610 11.27 -2.42 11.95
C ILE A 610 10.34 -2.54 13.15
N GLY A 611 9.06 -2.85 12.93
CA GLY A 611 8.09 -2.93 14.01
C GLY A 611 8.28 -4.10 14.96
N PRO A 612 8.41 -5.34 14.47
CA PRO A 612 8.82 -6.48 15.30
C PRO A 612 10.17 -6.25 15.99
N PHE A 613 11.12 -5.59 15.32
CA PHE A 613 12.42 -5.26 15.92
C PHE A 613 12.29 -4.29 17.10
N VAL A 614 11.50 -3.22 16.96
CA VAL A 614 11.21 -2.27 18.04
C VAL A 614 10.47 -2.95 19.19
N ASP A 615 9.51 -3.83 18.90
CA ASP A 615 8.81 -4.59 19.95
C ASP A 615 9.76 -5.50 20.75
N ALA A 616 10.70 -6.17 20.08
CA ALA A 616 11.72 -6.98 20.74
C ALA A 616 12.76 -6.11 21.48
N TRP A 617 13.14 -4.97 20.91
CA TRP A 617 14.04 -4.00 21.55
C TRP A 617 13.49 -3.52 22.88
N LEU A 618 12.21 -3.09 22.90
CA LEU A 618 11.56 -2.57 24.12
C LEU A 618 11.26 -3.66 25.15
N LYS A 619 11.30 -4.95 24.78
CA LYS A 619 11.26 -6.04 25.75
C LYS A 619 12.61 -6.26 26.43
N LEU A 620 13.68 -6.11 25.66
CA LEU A 620 15.05 -6.26 26.18
C LEU A 620 15.53 -5.01 26.93
N TYR A 621 15.12 -3.83 26.47
CA TYR A 621 15.48 -2.51 26.99
C TYR A 621 14.21 -1.67 27.23
N PRO A 622 13.41 -1.99 28.27
CA PRO A 622 12.10 -1.37 28.50
C PRO A 622 12.15 0.15 28.71
N ASP A 623 13.27 0.67 29.20
CA ASP A 623 13.45 2.10 29.47
C ASP A 623 14.05 2.87 28.28
N ASP A 624 14.48 2.20 27.20
CA ASP A 624 15.12 2.83 26.04
C ASP A 624 14.13 3.17 24.90
N GLY A 625 13.05 3.89 25.26
CA GLY A 625 12.09 4.41 24.29
C GLY A 625 12.71 5.39 23.29
N ALA A 626 13.69 6.18 23.74
CA ALA A 626 14.41 7.11 22.88
C ALA A 626 15.29 6.38 21.85
N GLY A 627 15.97 5.30 22.22
CA GLY A 627 16.70 4.46 21.28
C GLY A 627 15.80 3.79 20.27
N ALA A 628 14.64 3.27 20.70
CA ALA A 628 13.65 2.73 19.79
C ALA A 628 13.15 3.77 18.78
N ARG A 629 12.93 5.03 19.21
CA ARG A 629 12.49 6.11 18.31
C ARG A 629 13.54 6.50 17.27
N ARG A 630 14.83 6.52 17.64
CA ARG A 630 15.94 6.81 16.70
C ARG A 630 15.99 5.83 15.52
N LEU A 631 15.54 4.60 15.71
CA LEU A 631 15.48 3.58 14.65
C LEU A 631 14.51 3.94 13.51
N LEU A 632 13.63 4.94 13.71
CA LEU A 632 12.59 5.34 12.76
C LEU A 632 13.00 6.56 11.93
N GLU A 633 14.13 7.22 12.23
CA GLU A 633 14.56 8.48 11.62
C GLU A 633 14.81 8.36 10.11
N GLY A 634 15.29 7.21 9.63
CA GLY A 634 15.52 7.00 8.20
C GLY A 634 14.26 7.01 7.35
N PHE A 635 13.09 6.76 7.94
CA PHE A 635 11.82 6.79 7.20
C PHE A 635 11.35 8.21 6.90
N ASP A 636 11.62 9.21 7.77
CA ASP A 636 11.24 10.60 7.48
C ASP A 636 11.90 11.14 6.20
N GLN A 637 13.18 10.79 6.02
CA GLN A 637 13.91 11.13 4.80
C GLN A 637 13.29 10.47 3.57
N HIS A 638 12.87 9.21 3.71
CA HIS A 638 12.26 8.43 2.62
C HIS A 638 10.94 9.03 2.09
N LEU A 639 10.13 9.68 2.95
CA LEU A 639 8.86 10.30 2.56
C LEU A 639 9.00 11.38 1.46
N SER A 640 10.22 11.82 1.11
CA SER A 640 10.49 12.80 0.06
C SER A 640 11.20 12.22 -1.19
N VAL A 641 11.43 10.90 -1.26
CA VAL A 641 12.33 10.27 -2.24
C VAL A 641 11.60 9.51 -3.36
N ALA A 642 10.67 8.62 -3.02
CA ALA A 642 9.94 7.78 -3.99
C ALA A 642 8.51 8.31 -4.19
N CYS A 643 7.49 7.58 -3.72
CA CYS A 643 6.14 8.14 -3.63
C CYS A 643 6.07 9.08 -2.42
N VAL A 644 5.89 10.37 -2.67
CA VAL A 644 5.97 11.39 -1.62
C VAL A 644 4.84 11.17 -0.60
N GLY A 645 5.18 11.27 0.69
CA GLY A 645 4.23 11.16 1.80
C GLY A 645 3.83 9.73 2.19
N THR A 646 4.54 8.71 1.69
CA THR A 646 4.28 7.30 2.04
C THR A 646 5.58 6.49 2.08
N ILE A 647 5.50 5.22 2.49
CA ILE A 647 6.65 4.33 2.64
C ILE A 647 6.56 3.20 1.63
N SER A 648 7.68 2.92 0.96
CA SER A 648 7.77 1.87 -0.05
C SER A 648 7.81 0.48 0.60
N GLU A 649 7.57 -0.54 -0.19
CA GLU A 649 7.55 -1.93 0.27
C GLU A 649 8.93 -2.41 0.72
N ILE A 650 9.93 -2.22 -0.13
CA ILE A 650 11.27 -2.74 0.02
C ILE A 650 12.32 -1.74 -0.44
N PHE A 651 13.57 -1.99 -0.06
CA PHE A 651 14.73 -1.19 -0.41
C PHE A 651 15.89 -2.10 -0.81
N ASP A 652 16.78 -1.60 -1.69
CA ASP A 652 18.07 -2.25 -1.93
C ASP A 652 18.81 -2.49 -0.60
N ALA A 653 19.57 -3.57 -0.51
CA ALA A 653 20.15 -4.04 0.75
C ALA A 653 21.33 -3.19 1.25
N ASP A 654 21.99 -2.48 0.34
CA ASP A 654 23.14 -1.64 0.61
C ASP A 654 22.83 -0.16 0.30
N ALA A 655 23.62 0.73 0.90
CA ALA A 655 23.50 2.16 0.66
C ALA A 655 23.59 2.48 -0.86
N PRO A 656 22.75 3.40 -1.38
CA PRO A 656 21.91 4.35 -0.64
C PRO A 656 20.51 3.83 -0.29
N PHE A 657 20.27 2.51 -0.24
CA PHE A 657 18.97 1.90 0.08
C PHE A 657 17.86 2.38 -0.85
N VAL A 658 18.12 2.29 -2.17
CA VAL A 658 17.18 2.76 -3.20
C VAL A 658 15.82 2.08 -2.97
N PRO A 659 14.71 2.84 -2.91
CA PRO A 659 13.37 2.28 -2.77
C PRO A 659 12.99 1.42 -3.99
N ARG A 660 12.38 0.27 -3.73
CA ARG A 660 12.00 -0.75 -4.71
C ARG A 660 10.59 -1.26 -4.40
N GLY A 661 10.14 -2.21 -5.20
CA GLY A 661 8.84 -2.85 -4.99
C GLY A 661 7.69 -1.87 -5.16
N CYS A 662 6.60 -2.15 -4.46
CA CYS A 662 5.42 -1.31 -4.40
C CYS A 662 5.79 0.07 -3.82
N VAL A 663 5.32 1.15 -4.45
CA VAL A 663 5.77 2.51 -4.10
C VAL A 663 5.15 3.02 -2.80
N ALA A 664 3.98 2.49 -2.44
CA ALA A 664 3.24 2.77 -1.21
C ALA A 664 2.73 1.45 -0.61
N GLN A 665 3.16 1.10 0.60
CA GLN A 665 2.85 -0.21 1.19
C GLN A 665 2.28 -0.14 2.60
N ALA A 666 1.17 -0.87 2.81
CA ALA A 666 0.37 -0.87 4.02
C ALA A 666 1.17 -1.26 5.27
N TRP A 667 1.86 -2.41 5.27
CA TRP A 667 2.59 -2.87 6.46
C TRP A 667 3.78 -1.99 6.83
N SER A 668 4.41 -1.33 5.86
CA SER A 668 5.55 -0.44 6.10
C SER A 668 5.04 0.83 6.79
N VAL A 669 4.00 1.47 6.23
CA VAL A 669 3.34 2.63 6.85
C VAL A 669 2.79 2.28 8.22
N ALA A 670 2.11 1.14 8.34
CA ALA A 670 1.47 0.70 9.58
C ALA A 670 2.49 0.46 10.71
N GLU A 671 3.54 -0.31 10.46
CA GLU A 671 4.51 -0.66 11.51
C GLU A 671 5.35 0.55 11.92
N VAL A 672 5.71 1.45 11.00
CA VAL A 672 6.38 2.71 11.37
C VAL A 672 5.46 3.61 12.19
N LEU A 673 4.22 3.82 11.75
CA LEU A 673 3.25 4.64 12.49
C LEU A 673 2.98 4.10 13.89
N ARG A 674 2.78 2.78 14.01
CA ARG A 674 2.59 2.10 15.29
C ARG A 674 3.79 2.31 16.22
N CYS A 675 5.01 2.19 15.71
CA CYS A 675 6.22 2.39 16.51
C CYS A 675 6.40 3.84 16.95
N LEU A 676 6.08 4.80 16.09
CA LEU A 676 6.08 6.23 16.46
C LEU A 676 5.07 6.53 17.57
N ALA A 677 3.86 5.98 17.48
CA ALA A 677 2.85 6.10 18.53
C ALA A 677 3.32 5.46 19.85
N LYS A 678 3.90 4.24 19.77
CA LYS A 678 4.40 3.49 20.92
C LYS A 678 5.60 4.15 21.63
N THR A 679 6.42 4.88 20.89
CA THR A 679 7.64 5.54 21.38
C THR A 679 7.47 7.05 21.57
N SER A 680 6.24 7.58 21.44
CA SER A 680 5.95 8.98 21.72
C SER A 680 6.25 9.27 23.21
N PRO A 681 6.96 10.38 23.52
CA PRO A 681 7.18 10.79 24.90
C PRO A 681 5.82 10.93 25.62
N ARG A 682 5.71 10.32 26.81
CA ARG A 682 4.50 10.42 27.64
C ARG A 682 4.37 11.78 28.31
#